data_AF-A0A7H8HXC1-F1
#
_entry.id   AF-A0A7H8HXC1-F1
#
_cell.length_a   1.000
_cell.length_b   1.000
_cell.length_c   1.000
_cell.angle_alpha   90.00
_cell.angle_beta   90.00
_cell.angle_gamma   90.00
#
_symmetry.space_group_name_H-M   'P 1'
#
loop_
_entity.id
_entity.type
_entity.pdbx_description
1 polymer ?
#
loop_
_entity_poly.entity_id
_entity_poly.type
_entity_poly.pdbx_seq_one_letter_code
_entity_poly.pdbx_strand_id
1 'polypeptide(L)'
;MPGFLHGLADENPHIRSVRVRAASRPGWAPLLAEFAATGPGEVRLDGDRRVRDFAEVTPARGARLREGGRYLVTGGLGEVGRAIAEHLVHEYRAEVVVAGRSEPGPDQRRWLAEHGLHHERADVTSAAQTRDLVDRTVARLGRLDGVIHSAGVLRDALVHNKTAREAEAVLAPKLRGARHLDAATAGLDLDLFCLFGSIAGVLGNVGQSDYIAANRFLDEFAADRARQVARGERSGFTLAIDWPLWLTSESSRDARGALGDYLREEFGLEPLDAARGARLFAELAHTTPDDCHQVLACVGDAAEIRRRLLAPPVRSRPPRDATADTTDADFTERLAALVREQTGLRPADVTADHTWGDLGYSSVMLQDLAARVGAEFGVATPPNALFRYRTIRLLSAHLADRGAAPAPRSPAAPAPASEIPATREPAPRETAAPATGEPAPEGFAIIGMSGTLPGSEDIDGFWRLLVENRDAIRRVDRWKGLEHDAFAGTIDTYDRFDHTFFGVSAREAVLMDPQHRLFLQAAYNALLDAGLAPGSVRSAGVFAGVQFAEYQALLQTGPDRAHPYAVTGNAHTMLANRVSHLLDLDGPSQTVDTACSSALVALNRGVLSLAAGECDVALVGAVSVLVDPASTEAATGLGVLSPDFRCATFDRAANGYVRAEGVGCVVLKRLADARRDLDPVLAVVERVAENHNGRANSLTAPGPDAQVALLTRAYSPELAGRVGYVEAHGTGTALGDPIEVGALRSAIERLAPHRAPGAVALGAVKTNVGHLEPAAGVAGLVKAVLCLRHRQLPANLHFRELNPLIDLAGGPLRLLRENEEWSSDGPRVAGVSSFGFGGSNAHVVLSEPPAAPPPGTGRDRPGWWCSAPARRGRSGRCARHWPGGCGARTPTWPTSPTPSPPAATTSSTGSPGWPPTLPTCSPRSRRRGPARCPGASAVGWPAAHPSCPAAPRSTAPRSSRCAPATSRVRSWTGRRCSPTGGTGGWPCPATPSSRRSSGSSDHIGQEEERGRRHARGGRHGLPVRGRRRHRRVLAAADVRARRARSRAPVAGGDRAHRRVPGRARRVRRAVLPDLPERGPVHGSAAAPAAAERPARRRRRPPHRGRPP
;
A
#
# COMPACT_ATOMS: atom_id res chain seq x y z
N MET A 1 -6.51 23.82 -5.89
CA MET A 1 -6.66 22.74 -4.89
C MET A 1 -8.10 22.21 -4.78
N PRO A 2 -9.19 23.01 -4.71
CA PRO A 2 -10.56 22.46 -4.71
C PRO A 2 -10.81 21.47 -5.87
N GLY A 3 -10.46 21.85 -7.10
CA GLY A 3 -10.53 20.95 -8.26
C GLY A 3 -9.70 19.66 -8.17
N PHE A 4 -8.65 19.62 -7.33
CA PHE A 4 -7.88 18.38 -7.10
C PHE A 4 -8.70 17.38 -6.26
N LEU A 5 -9.42 17.87 -5.24
CA LEU A 5 -10.28 17.05 -4.39
C LEU A 5 -11.63 16.71 -5.04
N HIS A 6 -11.98 17.39 -6.13
CA HIS A 6 -13.07 17.00 -7.02
C HIS A 6 -12.61 15.85 -7.93
N GLY A 7 -11.56 16.06 -8.74
CA GLY A 7 -11.01 15.00 -9.60
C GLY A 7 -10.65 13.72 -8.85
N LEU A 8 -10.09 13.85 -7.64
CA LEU A 8 -9.74 12.70 -6.79
C LEU A 8 -10.98 11.96 -6.24
N ALA A 9 -12.14 12.62 -6.13
CA ALA A 9 -13.42 11.97 -5.82
C ALA A 9 -14.02 11.30 -7.06
N ASP A 10 -13.87 11.92 -8.24
CA ASP A 10 -14.28 11.33 -9.52
C ASP A 10 -13.44 10.06 -9.84
N GLU A 11 -12.16 10.08 -9.46
CA GLU A 11 -11.21 8.96 -9.61
C GLU A 11 -11.34 7.87 -8.52
N ASN A 12 -11.99 8.16 -7.37
CA ASN A 12 -12.09 7.22 -6.25
C ASN A 12 -13.42 7.41 -5.46
N PRO A 13 -14.39 6.48 -5.56
CA PRO A 13 -15.71 6.62 -4.95
C PRO A 13 -15.70 6.57 -3.41
N HIS A 14 -14.59 6.16 -2.78
CA HIS A 14 -14.43 6.21 -1.33
C HIS A 14 -14.02 7.60 -0.82
N ILE A 15 -13.57 8.50 -1.71
CA ILE A 15 -13.19 9.87 -1.39
C ILE A 15 -14.38 10.79 -1.66
N ARG A 16 -14.95 11.37 -0.61
CA ARG A 16 -15.97 12.43 -0.71
C ARG A 16 -15.34 13.75 -0.27
N SER A 17 -15.65 14.84 -0.98
CA SER A 17 -15.18 16.18 -0.61
C SER A 17 -16.32 17.21 -0.68
N VAL A 18 -16.33 18.16 0.25
CA VAL A 18 -17.26 19.31 0.28
C VAL A 18 -16.43 20.54 0.65
N ARG A 19 -16.50 21.60 -0.16
CA ARG A 19 -15.76 22.83 0.11
C ARG A 19 -16.64 23.79 0.90
N VAL A 20 -16.28 24.08 2.15
CA VAL A 20 -16.98 25.08 2.97
C VAL A 20 -16.18 26.39 3.06
N ARG A 21 -16.78 27.51 2.66
CA ARG A 21 -16.25 28.88 2.79
C ARG A 21 -17.06 29.65 3.84
N ALA A 22 -16.39 30.27 4.80
CA ALA A 22 -17.04 31.03 5.88
C ALA A 22 -16.12 32.18 6.35
N ALA A 23 -16.72 33.26 6.85
CA ALA A 23 -16.01 34.43 7.37
C ALA A 23 -15.12 34.14 8.59
N SER A 24 -15.42 33.08 9.34
CA SER A 24 -14.57 32.51 10.39
C SER A 24 -14.57 30.98 10.29
N ARG A 25 -13.54 30.31 10.84
CA ARG A 25 -13.43 28.84 10.79
C ARG A 25 -14.61 28.20 11.53
N PRO A 26 -15.51 27.44 10.86
CA PRO A 26 -16.64 26.82 11.55
C PRO A 26 -16.17 25.73 12.53
N GLY A 27 -16.98 25.48 13.57
CA GLY A 27 -16.81 24.32 14.42
C GLY A 27 -17.04 23.01 13.65
N TRP A 28 -16.62 21.88 14.24
CA TRP A 28 -16.74 20.57 13.61
C TRP A 28 -18.19 20.17 13.28
N ALA A 29 -19.17 20.54 14.11
CA ALA A 29 -20.57 20.15 13.89
C ALA A 29 -21.16 20.70 12.57
N PRO A 30 -21.07 22.00 12.25
CA PRO A 30 -21.41 22.51 10.91
C PRO A 30 -20.67 21.79 9.76
N LEU A 31 -19.36 21.56 9.88
CA LEU A 31 -18.58 20.91 8.81
C LEU A 31 -19.01 19.46 8.57
N LEU A 32 -19.29 18.70 9.64
CA LEU A 32 -19.80 17.34 9.57
C LEU A 32 -21.25 17.28 9.06
N ALA A 33 -22.07 18.29 9.38
CA ALA A 33 -23.42 18.41 8.83
C ALA A 33 -23.40 18.65 7.31
N GLU A 34 -22.53 19.56 6.82
CA GLU A 34 -22.36 19.78 5.38
C GLU A 34 -21.82 18.54 4.65
N PHE A 35 -20.86 17.83 5.23
CA PHE A 35 -20.31 16.59 4.69
C PHE A 35 -21.34 15.44 4.63
N ALA A 36 -22.26 15.39 5.60
CA ALA A 36 -23.34 14.40 5.65
C ALA A 36 -24.53 14.76 4.74
N ALA A 37 -24.83 16.05 4.55
CA ALA A 37 -26.03 16.52 3.86
C ALA A 37 -25.85 16.80 2.36
N THR A 38 -24.61 16.84 1.85
CA THR A 38 -24.32 17.30 0.47
C THR A 38 -23.73 16.17 -0.40
N GLY A 39 -23.94 16.29 -1.72
CA GLY A 39 -23.07 15.69 -2.73
C GLY A 39 -21.73 16.45 -2.84
N PRO A 40 -20.93 16.21 -3.89
CA PRO A 40 -19.80 17.11 -4.21
C PRO A 40 -20.34 18.53 -4.47
N GLY A 41 -19.66 19.55 -3.94
CA GLY A 41 -20.10 20.95 -4.10
C GLY A 41 -19.35 21.97 -3.25
N GLU A 42 -19.60 23.25 -3.57
CA GLU A 42 -19.07 24.40 -2.83
C GLU A 42 -20.19 25.09 -2.05
N VAL A 43 -20.02 25.21 -0.74
CA VAL A 43 -20.99 25.80 0.21
C VAL A 43 -20.37 27.03 0.86
N ARG A 44 -21.15 28.10 1.01
CA ARG A 44 -20.81 29.30 1.76
C ARG A 44 -21.70 29.41 3.00
N LEU A 45 -21.09 29.63 4.16
CA LEU A 45 -21.75 29.77 5.47
C LEU A 45 -21.42 31.16 6.08
N ASP A 46 -22.10 32.19 5.57
CA ASP A 46 -21.95 33.58 6.04
C ASP A 46 -23.34 34.10 6.46
N GLY A 47 -23.74 33.79 7.71
CA GLY A 47 -25.11 33.98 8.20
C GLY A 47 -26.06 32.91 7.66
N ASP A 48 -26.23 32.87 6.34
CA ASP A 48 -27.02 31.87 5.62
C ASP A 48 -26.15 30.77 5.00
N ARG A 49 -26.74 29.60 4.76
CA ARG A 49 -26.18 28.56 3.90
C ARG A 49 -26.51 28.85 2.43
N ARG A 50 -25.50 29.10 1.61
CA ARG A 50 -25.62 29.28 0.15
C ARG A 50 -24.79 28.21 -0.55
N VAL A 51 -25.31 27.64 -1.64
CA VAL A 51 -24.57 26.68 -2.49
C VAL A 51 -24.13 27.44 -3.75
N ARG A 52 -22.96 27.11 -4.30
CA ARG A 52 -22.56 27.57 -5.62
C ARG A 52 -23.25 26.71 -6.68
N ASP A 53 -24.00 27.35 -7.57
CA ASP A 53 -24.80 26.72 -8.61
C ASP A 53 -24.58 27.44 -9.95
N PHE A 54 -25.12 26.89 -11.03
CA PHE A 54 -25.07 27.50 -12.37
C PHE A 54 -26.27 28.45 -12.61
N ALA A 55 -26.09 29.41 -13.51
CA ALA A 55 -27.15 30.30 -13.98
C ALA A 55 -26.87 30.75 -15.43
N GLU A 56 -27.91 31.03 -16.21
CA GLU A 56 -27.75 31.65 -17.53
C GLU A 56 -27.30 33.10 -17.38
N VAL A 57 -26.17 33.44 -18.02
CA VAL A 57 -25.65 34.80 -18.07
C VAL A 57 -26.46 35.58 -19.11
N THR A 58 -27.06 36.70 -18.69
CA THR A 58 -27.75 37.61 -19.63
C THR A 58 -26.71 38.47 -20.37
N PRO A 59 -26.68 38.48 -21.71
CA PRO A 59 -25.72 39.28 -22.47
C PRO A 59 -25.78 40.79 -22.18
N ALA A 60 -24.64 41.40 -21.90
CA ALA A 60 -24.47 42.84 -21.74
C ALA A 60 -23.42 43.37 -22.73
N ARG A 61 -23.67 44.50 -23.40
CA ARG A 61 -22.79 44.99 -24.48
C ARG A 61 -21.59 45.77 -23.95
N GLY A 62 -20.38 45.23 -24.11
CA GLY A 62 -19.12 45.93 -23.86
C GLY A 62 -18.15 45.86 -25.05
N ALA A 63 -17.51 46.97 -25.42
CA ALA A 63 -16.46 46.98 -26.43
C ALA A 63 -15.11 46.58 -25.79
N ARG A 64 -14.82 45.27 -25.69
CA ARG A 64 -13.58 44.73 -25.06
C ARG A 64 -12.50 44.30 -26.05
N LEU A 65 -12.84 44.17 -27.33
CA LEU A 65 -11.89 44.03 -28.43
C LEU A 65 -12.00 45.28 -29.32
N ARG A 66 -10.85 45.85 -29.69
CA ARG A 66 -10.71 46.99 -30.60
C ARG A 66 -10.37 46.52 -32.02
N GLU A 67 -10.97 47.18 -33.01
CA GLU A 67 -10.47 47.24 -34.39
C GLU A 67 -9.07 47.90 -34.39
N GLY A 68 -8.08 47.30 -35.05
CA GLY A 68 -6.67 47.71 -34.93
C GLY A 68 -6.10 47.55 -33.51
N GLY A 69 -6.69 46.67 -32.70
CA GLY A 69 -6.25 46.35 -31.35
C GLY A 69 -4.94 45.56 -31.32
N ARG A 70 -4.26 45.58 -30.17
CA ARG A 70 -2.90 45.05 -30.00
C ARG A 70 -2.86 44.02 -28.89
N TYR A 71 -2.58 42.76 -29.22
CA TYR A 71 -2.81 41.63 -28.30
C TYR A 71 -1.61 40.68 -28.15
N LEU A 72 -1.49 40.11 -26.94
CA LEU A 72 -0.53 39.05 -26.60
C LEU A 72 -1.26 37.72 -26.39
N VAL A 73 -1.04 36.74 -27.27
CA VAL A 73 -1.63 35.40 -27.19
C VAL A 73 -0.58 34.38 -26.73
N THR A 74 -0.57 34.10 -25.43
CA THR A 74 0.35 33.09 -24.85
C THR A 74 -0.20 31.68 -25.04
N GLY A 75 0.63 30.77 -25.56
CA GLY A 75 0.16 29.49 -26.12
C GLY A 75 -0.22 29.57 -27.60
N GLY A 76 -0.02 30.72 -28.26
CA GLY A 76 -0.50 31.03 -29.62
C GLY A 76 -0.02 30.13 -30.77
N LEU A 77 0.97 29.26 -30.57
CA LEU A 77 1.37 28.22 -31.55
C LEU A 77 0.60 26.90 -31.39
N GLY A 78 -0.15 26.73 -30.31
CA GLY A 78 -1.06 25.60 -30.08
C GLY A 78 -2.37 25.74 -30.86
N GLU A 79 -3.14 24.65 -30.96
CA GLU A 79 -4.39 24.58 -31.75
C GLU A 79 -5.36 25.73 -31.49
N VAL A 80 -5.79 25.91 -30.24
CA VAL A 80 -6.72 26.98 -29.85
C VAL A 80 -6.10 28.37 -30.02
N GLY A 81 -4.83 28.52 -29.62
CA GLY A 81 -4.12 29.79 -29.70
C GLY A 81 -3.97 30.34 -31.11
N ARG A 82 -3.83 29.46 -32.12
CA ARG A 82 -3.83 29.85 -33.54
C ARG A 82 -5.19 30.36 -34.00
N ALA A 83 -6.27 29.62 -33.70
CA ALA A 83 -7.63 30.01 -34.07
C ALA A 83 -8.02 31.40 -33.51
N ILE A 84 -7.59 31.72 -32.27
CA ILE A 84 -7.81 33.06 -31.70
C ILE A 84 -6.95 34.12 -32.41
N ALA A 85 -5.68 33.85 -32.69
CA ALA A 85 -4.79 34.79 -33.38
C ALA A 85 -5.25 35.09 -34.82
N GLU A 86 -5.67 34.07 -35.57
CA GLU A 86 -6.29 34.19 -36.91
C GLU A 86 -7.53 35.09 -36.86
N HIS A 87 -8.44 34.83 -35.94
CA HIS A 87 -9.71 35.57 -35.82
C HIS A 87 -9.49 37.05 -35.45
N LEU A 88 -8.54 37.34 -34.55
CA LEU A 88 -8.15 38.71 -34.22
C LEU A 88 -7.52 39.46 -35.41
N VAL A 89 -6.68 38.79 -36.21
CA VAL A 89 -6.10 39.39 -37.42
C VAL A 89 -7.16 39.65 -38.50
N HIS A 90 -8.04 38.68 -38.77
CA HIS A 90 -8.97 38.76 -39.90
C HIS A 90 -10.19 39.66 -39.62
N GLU A 91 -10.84 39.51 -38.46
CA GLU A 91 -12.10 40.23 -38.16
C GLU A 91 -11.89 41.58 -37.48
N TYR A 92 -10.78 41.76 -36.74
CA TYR A 92 -10.46 42.98 -35.98
C TYR A 92 -9.22 43.73 -36.50
N ARG A 93 -8.61 43.27 -37.60
CA ARG A 93 -7.38 43.83 -38.19
C ARG A 93 -6.25 44.03 -37.17
N ALA A 94 -6.15 43.13 -36.20
CA ALA A 94 -5.34 43.32 -35.00
C ALA A 94 -3.85 43.06 -35.20
N GLU A 95 -3.00 43.78 -34.47
CA GLU A 95 -1.57 43.47 -34.34
C GLU A 95 -1.38 42.45 -33.21
N VAL A 96 -0.96 41.21 -33.54
CA VAL A 96 -0.93 40.10 -32.57
C VAL A 96 0.47 39.50 -32.44
N VAL A 97 0.95 39.45 -31.19
CA VAL A 97 2.14 38.67 -30.79
C VAL A 97 1.68 37.34 -30.19
N VAL A 98 2.12 36.23 -30.79
CA VAL A 98 1.97 34.88 -30.25
C VAL A 98 3.22 34.44 -29.50
N ALA A 99 3.06 33.83 -28.32
CA ALA A 99 4.20 33.46 -27.48
C ALA A 99 4.18 32.00 -27.03
N GLY A 100 5.37 31.38 -26.97
CA GLY A 100 5.55 29.99 -26.56
C GLY A 100 7.00 29.59 -26.26
N ARG A 101 7.20 28.37 -25.76
CA ARG A 101 8.51 27.87 -25.32
C ARG A 101 9.41 27.34 -26.44
N SER A 102 8.80 26.93 -27.54
CA SER A 102 9.45 26.30 -28.69
C SER A 102 9.69 27.31 -29.79
N GLU A 103 10.75 27.14 -30.57
CA GLU A 103 10.86 27.82 -31.87
C GLU A 103 9.77 27.28 -32.83
N PRO A 104 9.17 28.12 -33.68
CA PRO A 104 8.16 27.69 -34.64
C PRO A 104 8.78 26.79 -35.71
N GLY A 105 8.16 25.63 -35.98
CA GLY A 105 8.52 24.73 -37.07
C GLY A 105 8.26 25.32 -38.47
N PRO A 106 8.63 24.64 -39.56
CA PRO A 106 8.45 25.15 -40.93
C PRO A 106 7.04 25.65 -41.24
N ASP A 107 6.02 24.85 -40.91
CA ASP A 107 4.62 25.19 -41.21
C ASP A 107 4.07 26.26 -40.27
N GLN A 108 4.54 26.31 -39.01
CA GLN A 108 4.23 27.41 -38.10
C GLN A 108 4.85 28.73 -38.57
N ARG A 109 6.06 28.72 -39.14
CA ARG A 109 6.68 29.91 -39.75
C ARG A 109 5.96 30.36 -41.02
N ARG A 110 5.44 29.43 -41.82
CA ARG A 110 4.58 29.73 -42.96
C ARG A 110 3.28 30.40 -42.50
N TRP A 111 2.57 29.78 -41.57
CA TRP A 111 1.33 30.28 -40.97
C TRP A 111 1.50 31.68 -40.33
N LEU A 112 2.60 31.91 -39.60
CA LEU A 112 2.95 33.23 -39.05
C LEU A 112 3.07 34.28 -40.16
N ALA A 113 3.76 33.98 -41.26
CA ALA A 113 3.95 34.90 -42.38
C ALA A 113 2.65 35.14 -43.17
N GLU A 114 1.85 34.09 -43.39
CA GLU A 114 0.54 34.16 -44.07
C GLU A 114 -0.44 35.08 -43.34
N HIS A 115 -0.32 35.19 -42.01
CA HIS A 115 -1.19 36.01 -41.15
C HIS A 115 -0.52 37.30 -40.63
N GLY A 116 0.68 37.64 -41.09
CA GLY A 116 1.44 38.81 -40.61
C GLY A 116 1.85 38.77 -39.12
N LEU A 117 1.65 37.63 -38.46
CA LEU A 117 1.77 37.44 -37.01
C LEU A 117 3.22 37.54 -36.53
N HIS A 118 3.37 37.86 -35.25
CA HIS A 118 4.69 38.04 -34.62
C HIS A 118 4.92 36.97 -33.56
N HIS A 119 6.07 36.29 -33.59
CA HIS A 119 6.40 35.25 -32.61
C HIS A 119 7.48 35.72 -31.61
N GLU A 120 7.19 35.54 -30.32
CA GLU A 120 8.15 35.78 -29.23
C GLU A 120 8.34 34.52 -28.38
N ARG A 121 9.58 34.05 -28.26
CA ARG A 121 9.89 32.86 -27.47
C ARG A 121 10.03 33.20 -25.98
N ALA A 122 9.20 32.58 -25.14
CA ALA A 122 9.23 32.75 -23.69
C ALA A 122 8.57 31.56 -22.96
N ASP A 123 9.09 31.20 -21.79
CA ASP A 123 8.39 30.35 -20.83
C ASP A 123 7.67 31.22 -19.78
N VAL A 124 6.35 31.30 -19.89
CA VAL A 124 5.47 32.04 -18.95
C VAL A 124 5.56 31.51 -17.50
N THR A 125 6.11 30.31 -17.28
CA THR A 125 6.38 29.79 -15.94
C THR A 125 7.62 30.43 -15.28
N SER A 126 8.38 31.27 -16.01
CA SER A 126 9.47 32.10 -15.51
C SER A 126 9.06 33.57 -15.43
N ALA A 127 9.14 34.17 -14.23
CA ALA A 127 8.73 35.56 -14.00
C ALA A 127 9.57 36.57 -14.80
N ALA A 128 10.88 36.30 -14.96
CA ALA A 128 11.77 37.14 -15.76
C ALA A 128 11.37 37.11 -17.24
N GLN A 129 11.34 35.92 -17.87
CA GLN A 129 10.98 35.79 -19.29
C GLN A 129 9.57 36.30 -19.61
N THR A 130 8.64 36.26 -18.65
CA THR A 130 7.29 36.82 -18.82
C THR A 130 7.31 38.35 -18.83
N ARG A 131 8.13 38.97 -17.99
CA ARG A 131 8.36 40.43 -18.04
C ARG A 131 9.05 40.81 -19.35
N ASP A 132 10.16 40.16 -19.68
CA ASP A 132 10.91 40.43 -20.90
C ASP A 132 10.03 40.27 -22.16
N LEU A 133 9.09 39.31 -22.16
CA LEU A 133 8.07 39.11 -23.20
C LEU A 133 7.12 40.30 -23.31
N VAL A 134 6.55 40.76 -22.20
CA VAL A 134 5.64 41.91 -22.17
C VAL A 134 6.37 43.18 -22.59
N ASP A 135 7.57 43.42 -22.08
CA ASP A 135 8.39 44.59 -22.41
C ASP A 135 8.73 44.63 -23.91
N ARG A 136 9.14 43.50 -24.52
CA ARG A 136 9.34 43.41 -25.98
C ARG A 136 8.05 43.55 -26.78
N THR A 137 6.94 43.01 -26.27
CA THR A 137 5.62 43.16 -26.91
C THR A 137 5.19 44.63 -26.94
N VAL A 138 5.31 45.35 -25.83
CA VAL A 138 4.99 46.78 -25.75
C VAL A 138 5.98 47.62 -26.57
N ALA A 139 7.28 47.31 -26.56
CA ALA A 139 8.26 48.01 -27.38
C ALA A 139 8.02 47.83 -28.90
N ARG A 140 7.47 46.68 -29.31
CA ARG A 140 7.15 46.37 -30.71
C ARG A 140 5.79 46.94 -31.16
N LEU A 141 4.77 46.83 -30.32
CA LEU A 141 3.40 47.23 -30.61
C LEU A 141 3.09 48.68 -30.14
N GLY A 142 4.01 49.35 -29.45
CA GLY A 142 3.85 50.69 -28.87
C GLY A 142 2.89 50.79 -27.67
N ARG A 143 1.91 49.90 -27.58
CA ARG A 143 1.02 49.65 -26.43
C ARG A 143 0.51 48.20 -26.48
N LEU A 144 -0.15 47.74 -25.42
CA LEU A 144 -0.85 46.46 -25.38
C LEU A 144 -2.30 46.73 -24.96
N ASP A 145 -3.28 46.38 -25.79
CA ASP A 145 -4.70 46.53 -25.49
C ASP A 145 -5.27 45.31 -24.75
N GLY A 146 -4.70 44.11 -24.91
CA GLY A 146 -5.16 42.94 -24.16
C GLY A 146 -4.26 41.70 -24.16
N VAL A 147 -4.54 40.80 -23.22
CA VAL A 147 -3.82 39.53 -23.02
C VAL A 147 -4.79 38.35 -23.14
N ILE A 148 -4.40 37.34 -23.93
CA ILE A 148 -5.08 36.06 -24.03
C ILE A 148 -4.13 34.96 -23.52
N HIS A 149 -4.54 34.25 -22.47
CA HIS A 149 -3.79 33.17 -21.87
C HIS A 149 -4.38 31.80 -22.23
N SER A 150 -3.89 31.22 -23.34
CA SER A 150 -4.26 29.87 -23.82
C SER A 150 -3.17 28.81 -23.57
N ALA A 151 -2.16 29.12 -22.75
CA ALA A 151 -1.06 28.20 -22.46
C ALA A 151 -1.47 27.07 -21.49
N GLY A 152 -1.30 25.82 -21.92
CA GLY A 152 -1.55 24.64 -21.11
C GLY A 152 -0.95 23.37 -21.74
N VAL A 153 -0.88 22.30 -20.96
CA VAL A 153 -0.51 20.95 -21.42
C VAL A 153 -1.35 19.91 -20.68
N LEU A 154 -1.50 18.72 -21.28
CA LEU A 154 -2.16 17.56 -20.68
C LEU A 154 -1.16 16.41 -20.44
N ARG A 155 -1.38 15.64 -19.38
CA ARG A 155 -0.58 14.48 -18.94
C ARG A 155 -1.51 13.51 -18.21
N ASP A 156 -2.47 12.98 -18.94
CA ASP A 156 -3.64 12.35 -18.34
C ASP A 156 -3.30 10.97 -17.77
N ALA A 157 -3.51 10.82 -16.47
CA ALA A 157 -3.28 9.61 -15.69
C ALA A 157 -3.88 9.80 -14.30
N LEU A 158 -4.49 8.73 -13.78
CA LEU A 158 -5.01 8.64 -12.41
C LEU A 158 -3.94 9.03 -11.39
N VAL A 159 -4.33 9.69 -10.29
CA VAL A 159 -3.44 10.27 -9.28
C VAL A 159 -2.41 9.27 -8.75
N HIS A 160 -2.76 7.98 -8.61
CA HIS A 160 -1.84 6.93 -8.15
C HIS A 160 -0.72 6.59 -9.15
N ASN A 161 -0.89 6.91 -10.44
CA ASN A 161 0.13 6.74 -11.49
C ASN A 161 0.79 8.08 -11.90
N LYS A 162 0.42 9.19 -11.26
CA LYS A 162 0.76 10.55 -11.69
C LYS A 162 2.02 11.04 -10.99
N THR A 163 3.14 11.21 -11.69
CA THR A 163 4.36 11.71 -11.03
C THR A 163 4.23 13.18 -10.66
N ALA A 164 4.87 13.59 -9.57
CA ALA A 164 4.92 15.00 -9.15
C ALA A 164 5.47 15.92 -10.25
N ARG A 165 6.37 15.42 -11.11
CA ARG A 165 6.94 16.16 -12.26
C ARG A 165 5.91 16.40 -13.37
N GLU A 166 5.01 15.46 -13.60
CA GLU A 166 3.94 15.61 -14.61
C GLU A 166 2.84 16.55 -14.10
N ALA A 167 2.41 16.39 -12.85
CA ALA A 167 1.46 17.28 -12.21
C ALA A 167 1.97 18.74 -12.19
N GLU A 168 3.24 18.94 -11.81
CA GLU A 168 3.91 20.23 -11.87
C GLU A 168 3.94 20.80 -13.30
N ALA A 169 4.18 19.97 -14.33
CA ALA A 169 4.19 20.41 -15.72
C ALA A 169 2.81 20.85 -16.25
N VAL A 170 1.72 20.26 -15.76
CA VAL A 170 0.33 20.63 -16.07
C VAL A 170 -0.10 21.88 -15.30
N LEU A 171 0.23 21.95 -14.00
CA LEU A 171 -0.13 23.07 -13.12
C LEU A 171 0.63 24.36 -13.48
N ALA A 172 1.94 24.29 -13.71
CA ALA A 172 2.80 25.46 -13.86
C ALA A 172 2.35 26.49 -14.92
N PRO A 173 1.97 26.14 -16.17
CA PRO A 173 1.56 27.14 -17.16
C PRO A 173 0.36 27.97 -16.72
N LYS A 174 -0.69 27.34 -16.18
CA LYS A 174 -1.90 28.07 -15.72
C LYS A 174 -1.70 28.76 -14.37
N LEU A 175 -0.99 28.16 -13.42
CA LEU A 175 -0.78 28.74 -12.09
C LEU A 175 0.27 29.85 -12.06
N ARG A 176 1.44 29.63 -12.70
CA ARG A 176 2.52 30.62 -12.73
C ARG A 176 2.37 31.58 -13.89
N GLY A 177 1.98 31.11 -15.08
CA GLY A 177 1.80 31.95 -16.26
C GLY A 177 0.79 33.07 -16.05
N ALA A 178 -0.43 32.77 -15.59
CA ALA A 178 -1.43 33.79 -15.30
C ALA A 178 -0.94 34.83 -14.26
N ARG A 179 -0.25 34.39 -13.19
CA ARG A 179 0.33 35.27 -12.17
C ARG A 179 1.46 36.15 -12.70
N HIS A 180 2.34 35.60 -13.52
CA HIS A 180 3.46 36.35 -14.09
C HIS A 180 3.01 37.33 -15.17
N LEU A 181 2.02 36.96 -15.99
CA LEU A 181 1.41 37.85 -16.97
C LEU A 181 0.72 39.02 -16.27
N ASP A 182 -0.12 38.76 -15.28
CA ASP A 182 -0.77 39.82 -14.51
C ASP A 182 0.25 40.76 -13.82
N ALA A 183 1.29 40.20 -13.18
CA ALA A 183 2.34 41.00 -12.55
C ALA A 183 3.21 41.79 -13.54
N ALA A 184 3.39 41.30 -14.77
CA ALA A 184 4.10 42.01 -15.84
C ALA A 184 3.23 43.08 -16.51
N THR A 185 1.91 42.89 -16.59
CA THR A 185 0.96 43.86 -17.15
C THR A 185 0.31 44.78 -16.12
N ALA A 186 0.73 44.74 -14.85
CA ALA A 186 0.02 45.38 -13.75
C ALA A 186 -0.15 46.90 -13.88
N GLY A 187 0.79 47.57 -14.57
CA GLY A 187 0.76 49.01 -14.88
C GLY A 187 0.42 49.34 -16.34
N LEU A 188 -0.16 48.39 -17.09
CA LEU A 188 -0.60 48.62 -18.48
C LEU A 188 -2.12 48.78 -18.54
N ASP A 189 -2.59 49.75 -19.33
CA ASP A 189 -4.02 50.03 -19.49
C ASP A 189 -4.68 49.10 -20.53
N LEU A 190 -4.92 47.86 -20.11
CA LEU A 190 -5.60 46.84 -20.91
C LEU A 190 -7.12 47.08 -20.96
N ASP A 191 -7.78 46.70 -22.05
CA ASP A 191 -9.23 46.48 -22.11
C ASP A 191 -9.62 45.10 -21.57
N LEU A 192 -8.79 44.08 -21.83
CA LEU A 192 -9.13 42.66 -21.66
C LEU A 192 -7.93 41.83 -21.14
N PHE A 193 -8.20 41.00 -20.13
CA PHE A 193 -7.30 39.97 -19.63
C PHE A 193 -8.06 38.63 -19.59
N CYS A 194 -7.98 37.86 -20.67
CA CYS A 194 -8.75 36.63 -20.86
C CYS A 194 -7.93 35.37 -20.53
N LEU A 195 -8.52 34.48 -19.74
CA LEU A 195 -7.94 33.21 -19.29
C LEU A 195 -8.74 32.06 -19.90
N PHE A 196 -8.07 31.14 -20.60
CA PHE A 196 -8.72 29.97 -21.16
C PHE A 196 -8.69 28.85 -20.11
N GLY A 197 -9.84 28.63 -19.45
CA GLY A 197 -10.12 27.52 -18.54
C GLY A 197 -10.47 26.24 -19.29
N SER A 198 -11.33 25.40 -18.69
CA SER A 198 -11.91 24.21 -19.31
C SER A 198 -13.09 23.69 -18.48
N ILE A 199 -14.15 23.20 -19.14
CA ILE A 199 -15.32 22.60 -18.46
C ILE A 199 -14.94 21.47 -17.50
N ALA A 200 -13.84 20.75 -17.75
CA ALA A 200 -13.34 19.70 -16.85
C ALA A 200 -12.97 20.26 -15.46
N GLY A 201 -12.54 21.52 -15.37
CA GLY A 201 -12.37 22.23 -14.11
C GLY A 201 -13.65 22.26 -13.27
N VAL A 202 -14.80 22.42 -13.94
CA VAL A 202 -16.09 22.68 -13.30
C VAL A 202 -16.92 21.41 -13.10
N LEU A 203 -16.94 20.51 -14.09
CA LEU A 203 -17.74 19.28 -14.15
C LEU A 203 -16.99 18.01 -13.70
N GLY A 204 -15.67 18.10 -13.51
CA GLY A 204 -14.80 16.94 -13.27
C GLY A 204 -14.35 16.24 -14.55
N ASN A 205 -13.35 15.36 -14.42
CA ASN A 205 -12.91 14.39 -15.44
C ASN A 205 -11.91 13.37 -14.85
N VAL A 206 -12.11 12.08 -15.11
CA VAL A 206 -11.30 11.01 -14.53
C VAL A 206 -9.87 11.02 -15.07
N GLY A 207 -8.87 11.01 -14.19
CA GLY A 207 -7.44 11.01 -14.56
C GLY A 207 -6.85 12.39 -14.87
N GLN A 208 -7.59 13.46 -14.55
CA GLN A 208 -7.21 14.85 -14.79
C GLN A 208 -7.19 15.71 -13.52
N SER A 209 -7.15 15.13 -12.31
CA SER A 209 -7.17 15.87 -11.02
C SER A 209 -6.26 17.11 -10.92
N ASP A 210 -5.07 17.06 -11.50
CA ASP A 210 -4.13 18.19 -11.59
C ASP A 210 -4.55 19.25 -12.61
N TYR A 211 -5.06 18.86 -13.78
CA TYR A 211 -5.62 19.76 -14.79
C TYR A 211 -6.92 20.43 -14.29
N ILE A 212 -7.80 19.71 -13.60
CA ILE A 212 -8.99 20.25 -12.95
C ILE A 212 -8.58 21.28 -11.90
N ALA A 213 -7.56 20.98 -11.10
CA ALA A 213 -6.97 21.93 -10.15
C ALA A 213 -6.29 23.14 -10.80
N ALA A 214 -5.77 23.00 -12.03
CA ALA A 214 -5.16 24.06 -12.82
C ALA A 214 -6.20 25.01 -13.44
N ASN A 215 -7.33 24.48 -13.91
CA ASN A 215 -8.44 25.29 -14.42
C ASN A 215 -9.17 26.00 -13.28
N ARG A 216 -9.57 25.29 -12.20
CA ARG A 216 -10.17 25.89 -10.99
C ARG A 216 -9.32 26.97 -10.29
N PHE A 217 -8.03 27.07 -10.64
CA PHE A 217 -7.21 28.19 -10.21
C PHE A 217 -7.49 29.46 -11.04
N LEU A 218 -7.70 29.33 -12.35
CA LEU A 218 -8.03 30.44 -13.25
C LEU A 218 -9.38 31.07 -12.88
N ASP A 219 -10.40 30.27 -12.52
CA ASP A 219 -11.70 30.73 -11.99
C ASP A 219 -11.52 31.79 -10.88
N GLU A 220 -10.83 31.39 -9.82
CA GLU A 220 -10.67 32.17 -8.59
C GLU A 220 -9.66 33.31 -8.79
N PHE A 221 -8.69 33.13 -9.69
CA PHE A 221 -7.74 34.16 -10.08
C PHE A 221 -8.40 35.26 -10.93
N ALA A 222 -9.31 34.93 -11.85
CA ALA A 222 -10.10 35.92 -12.58
C ALA A 222 -10.94 36.77 -11.63
N ALA A 223 -11.67 36.12 -10.71
CA ALA A 223 -12.45 36.79 -9.69
C ALA A 223 -11.58 37.62 -8.71
N ASP A 224 -10.32 37.25 -8.46
CA ASP A 224 -9.42 38.05 -7.61
C ASP A 224 -8.79 39.24 -8.35
N ARG A 225 -8.33 39.04 -9.58
CA ARG A 225 -7.84 40.13 -10.43
C ARG A 225 -8.94 41.15 -10.69
N ALA A 226 -10.19 40.74 -10.91
CA ALA A 226 -11.31 41.67 -11.02
C ALA A 226 -11.52 42.51 -9.74
N ARG A 227 -11.34 41.92 -8.55
CA ARG A 227 -11.31 42.68 -7.28
C ARG A 227 -10.11 43.62 -7.17
N GLN A 228 -9.01 43.38 -7.89
CA GLN A 228 -7.87 44.29 -7.99
C GLN A 228 -8.18 45.44 -8.97
N VAL A 229 -8.83 45.14 -10.12
CA VAL A 229 -9.32 46.15 -11.08
C VAL A 229 -10.32 47.10 -10.42
N ALA A 230 -11.29 46.59 -9.65
CA ALA A 230 -12.24 47.38 -8.88
C ALA A 230 -11.60 48.24 -7.75
N ARG A 231 -10.32 48.05 -7.45
CA ARG A 231 -9.51 48.87 -6.53
C ARG A 231 -8.53 49.82 -7.24
N GLY A 232 -8.50 49.82 -8.57
CA GLY A 232 -7.49 50.56 -9.35
C GLY A 232 -6.08 49.95 -9.29
N GLU A 233 -5.95 48.70 -8.81
CA GLU A 233 -4.65 48.00 -8.73
C GLU A 233 -4.26 47.32 -10.05
N ARG A 234 -5.17 47.30 -11.04
CA ARG A 234 -5.04 46.72 -12.40
C ARG A 234 -6.02 47.41 -13.37
N SER A 235 -5.73 47.38 -14.67
CA SER A 235 -6.71 47.67 -15.73
C SER A 235 -7.25 46.40 -16.41
N GLY A 236 -8.36 46.56 -17.14
CA GLY A 236 -8.91 45.57 -18.06
C GLY A 236 -9.90 44.59 -17.46
N PHE A 237 -10.99 44.37 -18.19
CA PHE A 237 -12.00 43.36 -17.89
C PHE A 237 -11.35 41.98 -17.81
N THR A 238 -11.64 41.24 -16.75
CA THR A 238 -11.01 39.94 -16.50
C THR A 238 -12.02 38.82 -16.61
N LEU A 239 -11.74 37.87 -17.51
CA LEU A 239 -12.66 36.78 -17.84
C LEU A 239 -11.93 35.43 -17.87
N ALA A 240 -12.39 34.46 -17.09
CA ALA A 240 -12.11 33.06 -17.31
C ALA A 240 -13.22 32.45 -18.19
N ILE A 241 -12.85 31.85 -19.32
CA ILE A 241 -13.78 31.08 -20.17
C ILE A 241 -13.47 29.60 -20.01
N ASP A 242 -14.40 28.84 -19.44
CA ASP A 242 -14.29 27.40 -19.32
C ASP A 242 -14.79 26.72 -20.60
N TRP A 243 -13.82 26.32 -21.43
CA TRP A 243 -14.05 25.78 -22.76
C TRP A 243 -14.43 24.29 -22.77
N PRO A 244 -15.36 23.86 -23.65
CA PRO A 244 -15.60 22.47 -23.97
C PRO A 244 -14.48 21.93 -24.88
N LEU A 245 -14.67 20.73 -25.42
CA LEU A 245 -13.69 20.10 -26.31
C LEU A 245 -13.54 20.87 -27.64
N TRP A 246 -12.34 21.34 -27.96
CA TRP A 246 -11.99 21.87 -29.28
C TRP A 246 -11.44 20.77 -30.20
N LEU A 247 -11.97 20.69 -31.43
CA LEU A 247 -11.63 19.74 -32.50
C LEU A 247 -11.20 20.47 -33.79
N THR A 248 -10.11 21.24 -33.68
CA THR A 248 -9.57 22.14 -34.71
C THR A 248 -8.89 21.45 -35.90
N SER A 249 -8.45 20.20 -35.75
CA SER A 249 -7.68 19.45 -36.75
C SER A 249 -8.23 18.03 -36.94
N GLU A 250 -7.91 17.37 -38.06
CA GLU A 250 -8.26 15.96 -38.27
C GLU A 250 -7.67 15.07 -37.15
N SER A 251 -6.38 15.24 -36.84
CA SER A 251 -5.73 14.56 -35.73
C SER A 251 -6.41 14.81 -34.37
N SER A 252 -6.99 15.99 -34.14
CA SER A 252 -7.77 16.23 -32.92
C SER A 252 -9.08 15.43 -32.90
N ARG A 253 -9.76 15.28 -34.04
CA ARG A 253 -11.01 14.52 -34.19
C ARG A 253 -10.76 13.03 -33.99
N ASP A 254 -9.74 12.49 -34.64
CA ASP A 254 -9.34 11.09 -34.50
C ASP A 254 -8.95 10.74 -33.05
N ALA A 255 -8.20 11.63 -32.39
CA ALA A 255 -7.69 11.39 -31.05
C ALA A 255 -8.70 11.67 -29.91
N ARG A 256 -9.76 12.47 -30.15
CA ARG A 256 -10.69 12.95 -29.11
C ARG A 256 -12.18 12.83 -29.46
N GLY A 257 -12.54 12.24 -30.61
CA GLY A 257 -13.93 12.10 -31.08
C GLY A 257 -14.87 11.48 -30.05
N ALA A 258 -14.49 10.33 -29.47
CA ALA A 258 -15.29 9.63 -28.45
C ALA A 258 -15.54 10.47 -27.17
N LEU A 259 -14.65 11.41 -26.83
CA LEU A 259 -14.90 12.36 -25.73
C LEU A 259 -15.92 13.44 -26.15
N GLY A 260 -15.95 13.80 -27.43
CA GLY A 260 -16.96 14.69 -27.99
C GLY A 260 -18.35 14.06 -28.07
N ASP A 261 -18.42 12.75 -28.30
CA ASP A 261 -19.68 12.01 -28.29
C ASP A 261 -20.20 11.85 -26.86
N TYR A 262 -19.34 11.47 -25.91
CA TYR A 262 -19.64 11.51 -24.46
C TYR A 262 -20.18 12.87 -23.99
N LEU A 263 -19.55 14.00 -24.40
CA LEU A 263 -20.02 15.33 -24.02
C LEU A 263 -21.42 15.65 -24.57
N ARG A 264 -21.76 15.13 -25.75
CA ARG A 264 -23.09 15.28 -26.36
C ARG A 264 -24.13 14.39 -25.66
N GLU A 265 -23.77 13.14 -25.38
CA GLU A 265 -24.63 12.15 -24.73
C GLU A 265 -24.93 12.48 -23.25
N GLU A 266 -23.93 12.96 -22.50
CA GLU A 266 -24.05 13.25 -21.06
C GLU A 266 -24.47 14.69 -20.73
N PHE A 267 -24.11 15.68 -21.55
CA PHE A 267 -24.36 17.09 -21.23
C PHE A 267 -25.10 17.88 -22.31
N GLY A 268 -25.39 17.27 -23.47
CA GLY A 268 -25.90 17.98 -24.65
C GLY A 268 -24.85 18.89 -25.32
N LEU A 269 -23.58 18.80 -24.91
CA LEU A 269 -22.50 19.68 -25.35
C LEU A 269 -21.82 19.17 -26.62
N GLU A 270 -21.78 20.01 -27.66
CA GLU A 270 -21.05 19.76 -28.89
C GLU A 270 -19.58 20.21 -28.79
N PRO A 271 -18.65 19.47 -29.44
CA PRO A 271 -17.30 19.97 -29.67
C PRO A 271 -17.25 21.20 -30.58
N LEU A 272 -16.27 22.07 -30.35
CA LEU A 272 -16.03 23.29 -31.13
C LEU A 272 -15.01 23.06 -32.25
N ASP A 273 -15.35 23.46 -33.48
CA ASP A 273 -14.34 23.74 -34.50
C ASP A 273 -13.61 25.07 -34.21
N ALA A 274 -12.50 25.31 -34.92
CA ALA A 274 -11.65 26.49 -34.73
C ALA A 274 -12.41 27.81 -34.91
N ALA A 275 -13.26 27.91 -35.94
CA ALA A 275 -13.93 29.16 -36.30
C ALA A 275 -15.16 29.44 -35.41
N ARG A 276 -15.92 28.39 -35.03
CA ARG A 276 -17.01 28.49 -34.05
C ARG A 276 -16.48 28.87 -32.67
N GLY A 277 -15.39 28.24 -32.22
CA GLY A 277 -14.74 28.57 -30.96
C GLY A 277 -14.14 29.99 -30.92
N ALA A 278 -13.50 30.43 -32.01
CA ALA A 278 -12.91 31.77 -32.06
C ALA A 278 -13.96 32.89 -32.11
N ARG A 279 -15.04 32.73 -32.90
CA ARG A 279 -16.20 33.65 -32.87
C ARG A 279 -16.83 33.71 -31.48
N LEU A 280 -17.01 32.56 -30.81
CA LEU A 280 -17.55 32.52 -29.46
C LEU A 280 -16.63 33.19 -28.43
N PHE A 281 -15.31 33.17 -28.61
CA PHE A 281 -14.38 33.93 -27.76
C PHE A 281 -14.63 35.44 -27.88
N ALA A 282 -14.74 35.94 -29.11
CA ALA A 282 -15.02 37.36 -29.35
C ALA A 282 -16.42 37.76 -28.84
N GLU A 283 -17.43 36.92 -29.08
CA GLU A 283 -18.78 37.10 -28.55
C GLU A 283 -18.77 37.17 -27.02
N LEU A 284 -18.18 36.19 -26.33
CA LEU A 284 -18.11 36.19 -24.85
C LEU A 284 -17.30 37.38 -24.31
N ALA A 285 -16.20 37.77 -24.96
CA ALA A 285 -15.45 38.96 -24.58
C ALA A 285 -16.29 40.25 -24.70
N HIS A 286 -17.20 40.33 -25.67
CA HIS A 286 -18.09 41.48 -25.88
C HIS A 286 -19.42 41.44 -25.12
N THR A 287 -19.89 40.26 -24.70
CA THR A 287 -21.24 40.04 -24.16
C THR A 287 -21.29 39.65 -22.69
N THR A 288 -20.16 39.29 -22.05
CA THR A 288 -20.15 38.97 -20.63
C THR A 288 -20.30 40.25 -19.78
N PRO A 289 -21.22 40.28 -18.79
CA PRO A 289 -21.39 41.41 -17.87
C PRO A 289 -20.14 41.75 -17.06
N ASP A 290 -19.98 43.03 -16.73
CA ASP A 290 -18.82 43.58 -16.02
C ASP A 290 -18.58 42.97 -14.62
N ASP A 291 -19.60 42.41 -13.97
CA ASP A 291 -19.52 41.70 -12.68
C ASP A 291 -19.35 40.17 -12.83
N CYS A 292 -19.35 39.65 -14.05
CA CYS A 292 -19.20 38.23 -14.36
C CYS A 292 -17.77 37.93 -14.84
N HIS A 293 -17.01 37.19 -14.05
CA HIS A 293 -15.58 36.93 -14.28
C HIS A 293 -15.26 35.48 -14.66
N GLN A 294 -16.27 34.61 -14.70
CA GLN A 294 -16.16 33.21 -15.12
C GLN A 294 -17.42 32.82 -15.90
N VAL A 295 -17.24 32.29 -17.11
CA VAL A 295 -18.33 31.79 -17.97
C VAL A 295 -18.04 30.37 -18.45
N LEU A 296 -19.06 29.52 -18.48
CA LEU A 296 -19.00 28.17 -19.04
C LEU A 296 -19.45 28.24 -20.51
N ALA A 297 -18.56 27.96 -21.46
CA ALA A 297 -18.85 28.09 -22.88
C ALA A 297 -19.72 26.92 -23.39
N CYS A 298 -21.03 26.97 -23.12
CA CYS A 298 -21.99 25.93 -23.48
C CYS A 298 -22.45 26.08 -24.94
N VAL A 299 -22.26 25.03 -25.73
CA VAL A 299 -22.66 24.97 -27.14
C VAL A 299 -23.22 23.58 -27.43
N GLY A 300 -24.36 23.49 -28.13
CA GLY A 300 -25.04 22.24 -28.45
C GLY A 300 -26.55 22.36 -28.28
N ASP A 301 -27.21 21.30 -27.80
CA ASP A 301 -28.65 21.31 -27.57
C ASP A 301 -29.00 22.14 -26.32
N ALA A 302 -29.59 23.32 -26.54
CA ALA A 302 -29.91 24.28 -25.49
C ALA A 302 -31.10 23.88 -24.59
N ALA A 303 -31.81 22.79 -24.87
CA ALA A 303 -32.79 22.19 -23.96
C ALA A 303 -32.14 21.12 -23.08
N GLU A 304 -31.32 20.25 -23.65
CA GLU A 304 -30.50 19.26 -22.92
C GLU A 304 -29.54 19.95 -21.95
N ILE A 305 -28.75 20.92 -22.42
CA ILE A 305 -27.78 21.67 -21.60
C ILE A 305 -28.49 22.31 -20.39
N ARG A 306 -29.67 22.93 -20.59
CA ARG A 306 -30.48 23.48 -19.49
C ARG A 306 -30.96 22.39 -18.53
N ARG A 307 -31.52 21.29 -19.05
CA ARG A 307 -32.05 20.18 -18.24
C ARG A 307 -30.96 19.50 -17.40
N ARG A 308 -29.70 19.51 -17.85
CA ARG A 308 -28.60 18.78 -17.20
C ARG A 308 -27.65 19.65 -16.37
N LEU A 309 -27.47 20.93 -16.72
CA LEU A 309 -26.59 21.86 -15.98
C LEU A 309 -27.35 22.86 -15.08
N LEU A 310 -28.64 23.14 -15.34
CA LEU A 310 -29.42 24.14 -14.60
C LEU A 310 -30.61 23.54 -13.83
N ALA A 311 -30.84 22.22 -13.92
CA ALA A 311 -31.82 21.57 -13.06
C ALA A 311 -31.34 21.65 -11.60
N PRO A 312 -32.14 22.21 -10.67
CA PRO A 312 -31.70 22.41 -9.30
C PRO A 312 -31.37 21.05 -8.65
N PRO A 313 -30.25 20.93 -7.90
CA PRO A 313 -29.81 19.65 -7.35
C PRO A 313 -30.89 19.07 -6.44
N VAL A 314 -31.57 18.02 -6.95
CA VAL A 314 -32.70 17.38 -6.28
C VAL A 314 -32.23 16.87 -4.94
N ARG A 315 -32.76 17.46 -3.86
CA ARG A 315 -32.45 17.02 -2.49
C ARG A 315 -32.79 15.53 -2.35
N SER A 316 -31.76 14.69 -2.29
CA SER A 316 -31.88 13.25 -2.09
C SER A 316 -32.42 12.96 -0.69
N ARG A 317 -33.74 13.03 -0.56
CA ARG A 317 -34.45 12.35 0.52
C ARG A 317 -34.05 10.87 0.51
N PRO A 318 -33.94 10.21 1.67
CA PRO A 318 -33.82 8.75 1.69
C PRO A 318 -34.97 8.15 0.88
N PRO A 319 -34.70 7.12 0.05
CA PRO A 319 -35.66 6.63 -0.92
C PRO A 319 -36.96 6.18 -0.24
N ARG A 320 -38.08 6.57 -0.83
CA ARG A 320 -39.38 5.94 -0.63
C ARG A 320 -39.77 5.26 -1.93
N ASP A 321 -40.39 4.09 -1.82
CA ASP A 321 -40.78 3.27 -2.96
C ASP A 321 -41.71 4.01 -3.93
N ALA A 322 -41.34 4.03 -5.21
CA ALA A 322 -42.22 4.39 -6.32
C ALA A 322 -41.72 3.83 -7.66
N THR A 323 -42.08 2.57 -7.93
CA THR A 323 -42.56 2.08 -9.25
C THR A 323 -41.84 2.53 -10.54
N ALA A 324 -40.91 1.67 -10.98
CA ALA A 324 -40.69 1.18 -12.36
C ALA A 324 -41.00 2.08 -13.58
N ASP A 325 -39.95 2.37 -14.35
CA ASP A 325 -40.01 2.21 -15.81
C ASP A 325 -40.02 0.70 -16.14
N THR A 326 -40.94 0.28 -17.01
CA THR A 326 -41.33 -1.15 -17.12
C THR A 326 -40.43 -2.00 -18.02
N THR A 327 -39.55 -1.42 -18.83
CA THR A 327 -38.64 -2.14 -19.73
C THR A 327 -37.36 -2.61 -19.02
N ASP A 328 -36.59 -1.71 -18.41
CA ASP A 328 -35.30 -2.07 -17.76
C ASP A 328 -35.50 -3.02 -16.56
N ALA A 329 -36.66 -2.93 -15.90
CA ALA A 329 -37.08 -3.87 -14.85
C ALA A 329 -37.26 -5.31 -15.38
N ASP A 330 -37.76 -5.50 -16.60
CA ASP A 330 -37.97 -6.84 -17.20
C ASP A 330 -36.63 -7.47 -17.62
N PHE A 331 -35.72 -6.70 -18.22
CA PHE A 331 -34.34 -7.18 -18.48
C PHE A 331 -33.62 -7.55 -17.18
N THR A 332 -33.68 -6.66 -16.17
CA THR A 332 -33.02 -6.86 -14.88
C THR A 332 -33.55 -8.10 -14.16
N GLU A 333 -34.87 -8.32 -14.09
CA GLU A 333 -35.46 -9.46 -13.39
C GLU A 333 -35.30 -10.78 -14.17
N ARG A 334 -35.31 -10.77 -15.51
CA ARG A 334 -34.97 -11.96 -16.32
C ARG A 334 -33.51 -12.37 -16.17
N LEU A 335 -32.60 -11.40 -16.19
CA LEU A 335 -31.17 -11.66 -15.97
C LEU A 335 -30.91 -12.13 -14.54
N ALA A 336 -31.59 -11.55 -13.55
CA ALA A 336 -31.58 -12.05 -12.18
C ALA A 336 -32.19 -13.46 -12.07
N ALA A 337 -33.21 -13.81 -12.86
CA ALA A 337 -33.77 -15.16 -12.92
C ALA A 337 -32.75 -16.18 -13.45
N LEU A 338 -32.06 -15.88 -14.56
CA LEU A 338 -30.96 -16.71 -15.08
C LEU A 338 -29.85 -16.90 -14.03
N VAL A 339 -29.46 -15.83 -13.33
CA VAL A 339 -28.48 -15.89 -12.24
C VAL A 339 -28.95 -16.79 -11.10
N ARG A 340 -30.19 -16.64 -10.63
CA ARG A 340 -30.76 -17.46 -9.53
C ARG A 340 -30.88 -18.93 -9.93
N GLU A 341 -31.26 -19.23 -11.17
CA GLU A 341 -31.30 -20.60 -11.71
C GLU A 341 -29.91 -21.24 -11.74
N GLN A 342 -28.91 -20.51 -12.22
CA GLN A 342 -27.55 -21.04 -12.44
C GLN A 342 -26.72 -21.13 -11.14
N THR A 343 -26.96 -20.25 -10.17
CA THR A 343 -26.21 -20.19 -8.88
C THR A 343 -26.92 -20.87 -7.72
N GLY A 344 -28.25 -21.07 -7.80
CA GLY A 344 -29.07 -21.55 -6.69
C GLY A 344 -29.30 -20.53 -5.57
N LEU A 345 -28.88 -19.27 -5.75
CA LEU A 345 -29.06 -18.20 -4.76
C LEU A 345 -30.53 -17.81 -4.60
N ARG A 346 -30.93 -17.43 -3.37
CA ARG A 346 -32.32 -17.03 -3.08
C ARG A 346 -32.60 -15.64 -3.68
N PRO A 347 -33.85 -15.29 -3.99
CA PRO A 347 -34.18 -13.96 -4.55
C PRO A 347 -33.74 -12.75 -3.72
N ALA A 348 -33.55 -12.91 -2.41
CA ALA A 348 -33.05 -11.85 -1.54
C ALA A 348 -31.51 -11.67 -1.55
N ASP A 349 -30.77 -12.66 -2.10
CA ASP A 349 -29.29 -12.65 -2.15
C ASP A 349 -28.76 -12.15 -3.50
N VAL A 350 -29.63 -11.99 -4.51
CA VAL A 350 -29.30 -11.54 -5.85
C VAL A 350 -29.88 -10.14 -6.08
N THR A 351 -29.03 -9.12 -6.01
CA THR A 351 -29.40 -7.74 -6.34
C THR A 351 -28.81 -7.32 -7.69
N ALA A 352 -29.38 -6.29 -8.31
CA ALA A 352 -28.90 -5.80 -9.61
C ALA A 352 -27.47 -5.21 -9.57
N ASP A 353 -26.98 -4.88 -8.37
CA ASP A 353 -25.69 -4.22 -8.13
C ASP A 353 -24.57 -5.15 -7.70
N HIS A 354 -24.87 -6.41 -7.33
CA HIS A 354 -23.84 -7.41 -7.06
C HIS A 354 -23.02 -7.68 -8.33
N THR A 355 -21.70 -7.78 -8.19
CA THR A 355 -20.84 -8.21 -9.29
C THR A 355 -20.97 -9.71 -9.50
N TRP A 356 -20.53 -10.20 -10.65
CA TRP A 356 -20.47 -11.65 -10.90
C TRP A 356 -19.63 -12.38 -9.82
N GLY A 357 -18.58 -11.75 -9.28
CA GLY A 357 -17.77 -12.30 -8.19
C GLY A 357 -18.54 -12.44 -6.88
N ASP A 358 -19.30 -11.41 -6.50
CA ASP A 358 -20.18 -11.44 -5.30
C ASP A 358 -21.26 -12.53 -5.42
N LEU A 359 -21.74 -12.77 -6.64
CA LEU A 359 -22.69 -13.82 -7.01
C LEU A 359 -22.05 -15.21 -7.18
N GLY A 360 -20.74 -15.35 -6.93
CA GLY A 360 -20.03 -16.63 -6.91
C GLY A 360 -19.55 -17.17 -8.26
N TYR A 361 -19.62 -16.38 -9.34
CA TYR A 361 -19.25 -16.83 -10.69
C TYR A 361 -17.76 -17.08 -10.85
N SER A 362 -17.41 -18.26 -11.36
CA SER A 362 -16.08 -18.56 -11.90
C SER A 362 -16.01 -18.24 -13.41
N SER A 363 -14.79 -18.19 -13.97
CA SER A 363 -14.57 -17.99 -15.41
C SER A 363 -15.29 -19.00 -16.32
N VAL A 364 -15.60 -20.20 -15.81
CA VAL A 364 -16.39 -21.22 -16.53
C VAL A 364 -17.90 -20.95 -16.41
N MET A 365 -18.38 -20.54 -15.23
CA MET A 365 -19.78 -20.13 -15.07
C MET A 365 -20.11 -18.88 -15.88
N LEU A 366 -19.15 -17.97 -16.05
CA LEU A 366 -19.27 -16.80 -16.95
C LEU A 366 -19.40 -17.20 -18.42
N GLN A 367 -18.76 -18.29 -18.86
CA GLN A 367 -18.93 -18.81 -20.22
C GLN A 367 -20.33 -19.40 -20.44
N ASP A 368 -20.86 -20.15 -19.46
CA ASP A 368 -22.23 -20.65 -19.48
C ASP A 368 -23.29 -19.53 -19.36
N LEU A 369 -23.04 -18.51 -18.51
CA LEU A 369 -23.92 -17.33 -18.41
C LEU A 369 -23.95 -16.55 -19.73
N ALA A 370 -22.80 -16.33 -20.37
CA ALA A 370 -22.71 -15.65 -21.66
C ALA A 370 -23.51 -16.38 -22.75
N ALA A 371 -23.46 -17.72 -22.76
CA ALA A 371 -24.27 -18.54 -23.65
C ALA A 371 -25.77 -18.46 -23.33
N ARG A 372 -26.16 -18.53 -22.06
CA ARG A 372 -27.57 -18.39 -21.60
C ARG A 372 -28.17 -17.03 -21.93
N VAL A 373 -27.42 -15.94 -21.68
CA VAL A 373 -27.81 -14.57 -22.04
C VAL A 373 -27.98 -14.44 -23.56
N GLY A 374 -27.07 -15.02 -24.35
CA GLY A 374 -27.21 -15.05 -25.81
C GLY A 374 -28.42 -15.84 -26.30
N ALA A 375 -28.83 -16.90 -25.60
CA ALA A 375 -29.99 -17.71 -25.94
C ALA A 375 -31.33 -17.05 -25.53
N GLU A 376 -31.39 -16.38 -24.37
CA GLU A 376 -32.62 -15.76 -23.85
C GLU A 376 -32.91 -14.39 -24.51
N PHE A 377 -31.87 -13.59 -24.78
CA PHE A 377 -32.01 -12.23 -25.33
C PHE A 377 -31.63 -12.11 -26.83
N GLY A 378 -31.23 -13.20 -27.48
CA GLY A 378 -30.92 -13.24 -28.92
C GLY A 378 -29.64 -12.48 -29.36
N VAL A 379 -28.89 -11.90 -28.42
CA VAL A 379 -27.69 -11.09 -28.70
C VAL A 379 -26.42 -11.91 -28.47
N ALA A 380 -25.56 -12.00 -29.48
CA ALA A 380 -24.24 -12.62 -29.38
C ALA A 380 -23.40 -11.94 -28.27
N THR A 381 -23.37 -12.57 -27.11
CA THR A 381 -22.73 -12.08 -25.88
C THR A 381 -21.45 -12.90 -25.66
N PRO A 382 -20.28 -12.45 -26.13
CA PRO A 382 -19.03 -13.17 -25.89
C PRO A 382 -18.63 -13.06 -24.41
N PRO A 383 -17.99 -14.09 -23.79
CA PRO A 383 -17.70 -14.10 -22.36
C PRO A 383 -16.88 -12.91 -21.84
N ASN A 384 -16.06 -12.26 -22.69
CA ASN A 384 -15.33 -11.05 -22.33
C ASN A 384 -16.23 -9.83 -22.09
N ALA A 385 -17.46 -9.80 -22.61
CA ALA A 385 -18.43 -8.74 -22.33
C ALA A 385 -18.81 -8.68 -20.85
N LEU A 386 -18.89 -9.82 -20.15
CA LEU A 386 -19.24 -9.88 -18.74
C LEU A 386 -18.15 -9.26 -17.82
N PHE A 387 -16.90 -9.17 -18.28
CA PHE A 387 -15.82 -8.46 -17.57
C PHE A 387 -15.92 -6.93 -17.73
N ARG A 388 -16.60 -6.46 -18.78
CA ARG A 388 -16.94 -5.03 -19.01
C ARG A 388 -18.20 -4.65 -18.24
N TYR A 389 -19.27 -5.43 -18.38
CA TYR A 389 -20.55 -5.22 -17.72
C TYR A 389 -20.62 -6.13 -16.49
N ARG A 390 -20.03 -5.67 -15.38
CA ARG A 390 -19.67 -6.51 -14.22
C ARG A 390 -20.82 -6.88 -13.29
N THR A 391 -21.99 -6.28 -13.45
CA THR A 391 -23.18 -6.48 -12.62
C THR A 391 -24.41 -6.72 -13.50
N ILE A 392 -25.47 -7.27 -12.91
CA ILE A 392 -26.76 -7.49 -13.58
C ILE A 392 -27.30 -6.18 -14.17
N ARG A 393 -27.27 -5.06 -13.43
CA ARG A 393 -27.73 -3.75 -13.92
C ARG A 393 -26.93 -3.26 -15.13
N LEU A 394 -25.60 -3.35 -15.08
CA LEU A 394 -24.74 -2.90 -16.18
C LEU A 394 -24.92 -3.73 -17.45
N LEU A 395 -25.24 -5.02 -17.32
CA LEU A 395 -25.53 -5.87 -18.48
C LEU A 395 -26.97 -5.68 -18.99
N SER A 396 -27.95 -5.46 -18.11
CA SER A 396 -29.35 -5.20 -18.48
C SER A 396 -29.48 -3.92 -19.31
N ALA A 397 -28.88 -2.82 -18.83
CA ALA A 397 -28.81 -1.56 -19.57
C ALA A 397 -28.15 -1.75 -20.95
N HIS A 398 -27.02 -2.46 -21.03
CA HIS A 398 -26.33 -2.71 -22.30
C HIS A 398 -27.12 -3.60 -23.29
N LEU A 399 -28.00 -4.49 -22.79
CA LEU A 399 -28.90 -5.28 -23.63
C LEU A 399 -30.11 -4.44 -24.10
N ALA A 400 -30.63 -3.55 -23.24
CA ALA A 400 -31.68 -2.61 -23.59
C ALA A 400 -31.21 -1.58 -24.65
N ASP A 401 -30.05 -0.95 -24.46
CA ASP A 401 -29.43 0.00 -25.40
C ASP A 401 -29.20 -0.59 -26.79
N ARG A 402 -29.03 -1.92 -26.88
CA ARG A 402 -28.84 -2.64 -28.14
C ARG A 402 -30.14 -3.07 -28.82
N GLY A 403 -31.31 -2.70 -28.28
CA GLY A 403 -32.61 -3.05 -28.85
C GLY A 403 -32.87 -4.56 -28.88
N ALA A 404 -32.32 -5.31 -27.93
CA ALA A 404 -32.52 -6.76 -27.84
C ALA A 404 -34.02 -7.09 -27.67
N ALA A 405 -34.58 -7.93 -28.55
CA ALA A 405 -35.96 -8.39 -28.45
C ALA A 405 -36.02 -9.83 -27.90
N PRO A 406 -36.86 -10.15 -26.91
CA PRO A 406 -36.96 -11.50 -26.37
C PRO A 406 -37.51 -12.47 -27.45
N ALA A 407 -36.73 -13.50 -27.77
CA ALA A 407 -37.02 -14.40 -28.88
C ALA A 407 -38.01 -15.52 -28.50
N PRO A 408 -38.97 -15.90 -29.38
CA PRO A 408 -39.79 -17.09 -29.18
C PRO A 408 -38.96 -18.37 -29.28
N ARG A 409 -39.12 -19.31 -28.34
CA ARG A 409 -38.35 -20.57 -28.31
C ARG A 409 -38.76 -21.53 -29.43
N SER A 410 -37.78 -22.04 -30.17
CA SER A 410 -37.86 -23.29 -30.94
C SER A 410 -36.48 -23.95 -31.05
N PRO A 411 -36.32 -25.28 -30.89
CA PRO A 411 -35.00 -25.92 -30.79
C PRO A 411 -34.50 -26.57 -32.10
N ALA A 412 -33.19 -26.45 -32.35
CA ALA A 412 -32.45 -27.28 -33.31
C ALA A 412 -30.98 -27.44 -32.84
N ALA A 413 -30.31 -28.51 -33.29
CA ALA A 413 -28.98 -28.93 -32.82
C ALA A 413 -27.94 -28.96 -33.99
N PRO A 414 -26.70 -29.52 -33.89
CA PRO A 414 -25.53 -28.63 -33.88
C PRO A 414 -24.37 -28.99 -34.84
N ALA A 415 -23.31 -28.17 -34.81
CA ALA A 415 -21.95 -28.40 -35.33
C ALA A 415 -21.76 -28.29 -36.87
N PRO A 416 -20.51 -28.21 -37.41
CA PRO A 416 -19.19 -28.24 -36.77
C PRO A 416 -18.35 -26.95 -36.94
N ALA A 417 -17.04 -27.01 -36.69
CA ALA A 417 -16.14 -25.88 -36.46
C ALA A 417 -15.12 -25.58 -37.60
N SER A 418 -14.65 -24.33 -37.63
CA SER A 418 -13.43 -23.80 -38.28
C SER A 418 -13.27 -22.35 -37.77
N GLU A 419 -12.10 -21.73 -37.51
CA GLU A 419 -10.70 -22.15 -37.38
C GLU A 419 -9.99 -21.08 -36.52
N ILE A 420 -8.83 -21.35 -35.92
CA ILE A 420 -8.10 -20.37 -35.08
C ILE A 420 -6.87 -19.82 -35.82
N PRO A 421 -6.83 -18.52 -36.18
CA PRO A 421 -5.60 -17.85 -36.57
C PRO A 421 -4.64 -17.75 -35.37
N ALA A 422 -3.38 -18.15 -35.56
CA ALA A 422 -2.45 -18.37 -34.47
C ALA A 422 -2.07 -17.09 -33.68
N THR A 423 -1.67 -17.32 -32.42
CA THR A 423 -1.14 -16.32 -31.47
C THR A 423 -0.03 -15.46 -32.06
N ARG A 424 -0.10 -14.14 -31.81
CA ARG A 424 0.99 -13.20 -32.09
C ARG A 424 1.78 -12.96 -30.81
N GLU A 425 3.06 -13.32 -30.81
CA GLU A 425 3.93 -13.22 -29.63
C GLU A 425 4.12 -11.76 -29.16
N PRO A 426 4.07 -11.47 -27.86
CA PRO A 426 4.60 -10.23 -27.30
C PRO A 426 6.14 -10.31 -27.27
N ALA A 427 6.81 -9.40 -27.98
CA ALA A 427 8.27 -9.37 -28.02
C ALA A 427 8.88 -9.05 -26.64
N PRO A 428 10.05 -9.62 -26.28
CA PRO A 428 10.72 -9.29 -25.02
C PRO A 428 11.09 -7.81 -24.94
N ARG A 429 10.74 -7.15 -23.83
CA ARG A 429 11.39 -5.88 -23.45
C ARG A 429 12.79 -6.20 -22.94
N GLU A 430 13.82 -5.60 -23.54
CA GLU A 430 15.18 -5.72 -23.03
C GLU A 430 15.27 -5.16 -21.60
N THR A 431 15.66 -6.00 -20.65
CA THR A 431 16.05 -5.57 -19.31
C THR A 431 17.34 -4.76 -19.39
N ALA A 432 17.29 -3.50 -18.95
CA ALA A 432 18.46 -2.64 -18.92
C ALA A 432 19.50 -3.23 -17.95
N ALA A 433 20.69 -3.58 -18.46
CA ALA A 433 21.75 -4.13 -17.64
C ALA A 433 22.19 -3.15 -16.54
N PRO A 434 22.45 -3.62 -15.30
CA PRO A 434 22.79 -2.75 -14.18
C PRO A 434 24.08 -1.96 -14.45
N ALA A 435 24.07 -0.68 -14.09
CA ALA A 435 25.25 0.17 -14.19
C ALA A 435 26.31 -0.27 -13.17
N THR A 436 27.55 -0.48 -13.63
CA THR A 436 28.65 -0.89 -12.75
C THR A 436 29.15 0.27 -11.90
N GLY A 437 28.63 0.36 -10.69
CA GLY A 437 29.18 1.16 -9.59
C GLY A 437 28.57 0.65 -8.29
N GLU A 438 29.39 0.08 -7.40
CA GLU A 438 28.95 -0.41 -6.10
C GLU A 438 29.00 0.74 -5.07
N PRO A 439 27.87 1.35 -4.68
CA PRO A 439 27.73 1.70 -3.27
C PRO A 439 27.72 0.40 -2.45
N ALA A 440 28.22 0.44 -1.22
CA ALA A 440 28.02 -0.67 -0.30
C ALA A 440 26.52 -0.91 -0.10
N PRO A 441 26.04 -2.15 0.07
CA PRO A 441 24.63 -2.43 0.25
C PRO A 441 24.11 -1.78 1.53
N GLU A 442 23.34 -0.70 1.37
CA GLU A 442 22.50 -0.17 2.45
C GLU A 442 21.51 -1.26 2.89
N GLY A 443 21.24 -1.35 4.20
CA GLY A 443 20.40 -2.41 4.76
C GLY A 443 18.93 -2.34 4.32
N PHE A 444 18.09 -3.15 4.95
CA PHE A 444 16.64 -3.18 4.66
C PHE A 444 15.88 -2.59 5.84
N ALA A 445 14.83 -1.82 5.58
CA ALA A 445 14.00 -1.20 6.61
C ALA A 445 12.74 -2.04 6.83
N ILE A 446 12.43 -2.38 8.08
CA ILE A 446 11.07 -2.72 8.50
C ILE A 446 10.34 -1.38 8.67
N ILE A 447 9.32 -1.14 7.84
CA ILE A 447 8.60 0.15 7.82
C ILE A 447 7.20 0.09 8.44
N GLY A 448 6.59 -1.10 8.52
CA GLY A 448 5.32 -1.31 9.21
C GLY A 448 5.19 -2.75 9.68
N MET A 449 4.36 -2.99 10.69
CA MET A 449 4.08 -4.33 11.21
C MET A 449 2.63 -4.48 11.71
N SER A 450 2.08 -5.68 11.59
CA SER A 450 0.80 -6.05 12.18
C SER A 450 0.77 -7.52 12.58
N GLY A 451 -0.09 -7.88 13.51
CA GLY A 451 -0.20 -9.24 14.02
C GLY A 451 -1.14 -9.35 15.20
N THR A 452 -1.58 -10.57 15.45
CA THR A 452 -2.46 -10.98 16.55
C THR A 452 -1.85 -12.22 17.17
N LEU A 453 -1.53 -12.15 18.47
CA LEU A 453 -0.79 -13.18 19.21
C LEU A 453 -1.58 -13.58 20.47
N PRO A 454 -1.32 -14.75 21.09
CA PRO A 454 -2.09 -15.24 22.22
C PRO A 454 -2.22 -14.20 23.35
N GLY A 455 -3.45 -13.95 23.81
CA GLY A 455 -3.74 -12.93 24.83
C GLY A 455 -3.69 -11.46 24.35
N SER A 456 -3.60 -11.21 23.03
CA SER A 456 -3.52 -9.87 22.44
C SER A 456 -4.31 -9.76 21.12
N GLU A 457 -5.06 -8.67 20.93
CA GLU A 457 -5.74 -8.40 19.65
C GLU A 457 -4.78 -7.77 18.62
N ASP A 458 -3.81 -6.98 19.09
CA ASP A 458 -2.85 -6.22 18.29
C ASP A 458 -1.45 -6.16 18.93
N ILE A 459 -0.51 -5.53 18.22
CA ILE A 459 0.92 -5.42 18.60
C ILE A 459 1.12 -4.61 19.89
N ASP A 460 0.34 -3.56 20.15
CA ASP A 460 0.42 -2.77 21.39
C ASP A 460 -0.22 -3.53 22.59
N GLY A 461 -1.17 -4.43 22.34
CA GLY A 461 -1.64 -5.44 23.29
C GLY A 461 -0.58 -6.51 23.60
N PHE A 462 0.13 -6.96 22.57
CA PHE A 462 1.22 -7.92 22.72
C PHE A 462 2.40 -7.33 23.52
N TRP A 463 2.80 -6.08 23.25
CA TRP A 463 3.83 -5.41 24.05
C TRP A 463 3.46 -5.31 25.54
N ARG A 464 2.20 -4.92 25.84
CA ARG A 464 1.69 -4.90 27.22
C ARG A 464 1.76 -6.26 27.89
N LEU A 465 1.33 -7.32 27.20
CA LEU A 465 1.39 -8.70 27.70
C LEU A 465 2.82 -9.12 28.10
N LEU A 466 3.81 -8.76 27.29
CA LEU A 466 5.22 -9.02 27.56
C LEU A 466 5.71 -8.25 28.80
N VAL A 467 5.52 -6.92 28.88
CA VAL A 467 6.03 -6.14 30.02
C VAL A 467 5.23 -6.34 31.32
N GLU A 468 3.97 -6.75 31.23
CA GLU A 468 3.17 -7.21 32.36
C GLU A 468 3.55 -8.63 32.82
N ASN A 469 4.51 -9.28 32.14
CA ASN A 469 5.00 -10.64 32.43
C ASN A 469 3.88 -11.69 32.50
N ARG A 470 2.89 -11.56 31.61
CA ARG A 470 1.75 -12.48 31.55
C ARG A 470 2.06 -13.74 30.75
N ASP A 471 1.59 -14.86 31.29
CA ASP A 471 1.47 -16.17 30.66
C ASP A 471 0.13 -16.21 29.89
N ALA A 472 0.18 -16.52 28.60
CA ALA A 472 -0.98 -16.59 27.70
C ALA A 472 -1.42 -18.02 27.40
N ILE A 473 -0.77 -19.03 27.99
CA ILE A 473 -1.19 -20.43 27.85
C ILE A 473 -2.47 -20.67 28.65
N ARG A 474 -3.44 -21.31 28.02
CA ARG A 474 -4.72 -21.68 28.62
C ARG A 474 -5.25 -22.98 28.01
N ARG A 475 -6.30 -23.52 28.60
CA ARG A 475 -7.00 -24.68 28.02
C ARG A 475 -7.67 -24.31 26.69
N VAL A 476 -7.66 -25.23 25.73
CA VAL A 476 -8.27 -25.07 24.40
C VAL A 476 -9.76 -25.42 24.46
N ASP A 477 -10.59 -24.48 24.92
CA ASP A 477 -12.03 -24.67 25.14
C ASP A 477 -12.86 -25.06 23.88
N ARG A 478 -12.28 -25.07 22.68
CA ARG A 478 -12.94 -25.55 21.44
C ARG A 478 -12.81 -27.05 21.20
N TRP A 479 -11.91 -27.76 21.87
CA TRP A 479 -11.73 -29.23 21.75
C TRP A 479 -12.42 -29.98 22.90
N LYS A 480 -13.73 -29.78 23.05
CA LYS A 480 -14.50 -30.43 24.13
C LYS A 480 -14.77 -31.90 23.81
N GLY A 481 -14.42 -32.80 24.74
CA GLY A 481 -14.68 -34.23 24.61
C GLY A 481 -13.45 -35.09 24.30
N LEU A 482 -12.25 -34.51 24.28
CA LEU A 482 -11.00 -35.29 24.36
C LEU A 482 -10.89 -36.00 25.73
N GLU A 483 -10.16 -37.11 25.80
CA GLU A 483 -9.90 -37.82 27.07
C GLU A 483 -9.03 -37.00 28.04
N HIS A 484 -8.28 -36.01 27.54
CA HIS A 484 -7.35 -35.17 28.31
C HIS A 484 -7.53 -33.68 27.96
N ASP A 485 -7.42 -32.79 28.97
CA ASP A 485 -7.47 -31.33 28.77
C ASP A 485 -6.22 -30.85 28.00
N ALA A 486 -6.41 -30.27 26.82
CA ALA A 486 -5.34 -29.71 25.99
C ALA A 486 -5.10 -28.23 26.30
N PHE A 487 -3.83 -27.80 26.33
CA PHE A 487 -3.42 -26.42 26.60
C PHE A 487 -2.59 -25.83 25.45
N ALA A 488 -2.84 -24.57 25.11
CA ALA A 488 -2.13 -23.82 24.09
C ALA A 488 -2.26 -22.30 24.29
N GLY A 489 -1.38 -21.53 23.65
CA GLY A 489 -1.61 -20.09 23.43
C GLY A 489 -2.55 -19.90 22.24
N THR A 490 -3.74 -19.35 22.42
CA THR A 490 -4.80 -19.34 21.38
C THR A 490 -5.40 -17.96 21.10
N ILE A 491 -5.87 -17.73 19.88
CA ILE A 491 -6.55 -16.51 19.42
C ILE A 491 -8.07 -16.68 19.55
N ASP A 492 -8.73 -15.83 20.34
CA ASP A 492 -10.19 -15.89 20.56
C ASP A 492 -11.06 -15.57 19.34
N THR A 493 -10.46 -14.96 18.31
CA THR A 493 -11.15 -14.39 17.15
C THR A 493 -10.74 -15.04 15.82
N TYR A 494 -10.10 -16.22 15.86
CA TYR A 494 -9.58 -16.92 14.67
C TYR A 494 -10.65 -17.23 13.61
N ASP A 495 -11.92 -17.34 14.01
CA ASP A 495 -13.07 -17.57 13.16
C ASP A 495 -13.57 -16.30 12.43
N ARG A 496 -13.25 -15.11 12.96
CA ARG A 496 -13.81 -13.82 12.53
C ARG A 496 -13.09 -13.25 11.31
N PHE A 497 -13.87 -12.85 10.32
CA PHE A 497 -13.39 -12.28 9.07
C PHE A 497 -14.47 -11.40 8.42
N ASP A 498 -14.15 -10.15 8.08
CA ASP A 498 -15.04 -9.28 7.31
C ASP A 498 -14.93 -9.63 5.82
N HIS A 499 -15.66 -10.67 5.41
CA HIS A 499 -15.62 -11.16 4.05
C HIS A 499 -16.14 -10.12 3.04
N THR A 500 -17.12 -9.30 3.45
CA THR A 500 -17.65 -8.18 2.67
C THR A 500 -16.60 -7.12 2.35
N PHE A 501 -15.74 -6.77 3.32
CA PHE A 501 -14.66 -5.81 3.12
C PHE A 501 -13.60 -6.30 2.10
N PHE A 502 -13.32 -7.60 2.08
CA PHE A 502 -12.34 -8.20 1.17
C PHE A 502 -12.94 -8.71 -0.16
N GLY A 503 -14.21 -8.43 -0.46
CA GLY A 503 -14.86 -8.90 -1.70
C GLY A 503 -14.98 -10.42 -1.81
N VAL A 504 -15.04 -11.12 -0.69
CA VAL A 504 -15.14 -12.59 -0.62
C VAL A 504 -16.60 -12.97 -0.33
N SER A 505 -17.15 -13.91 -1.10
CA SER A 505 -18.52 -14.40 -0.85
C SER A 505 -18.61 -15.09 0.52
N ALA A 506 -19.76 -15.01 1.20
CA ALA A 506 -19.94 -15.65 2.51
C ALA A 506 -19.68 -17.18 2.45
N ARG A 507 -19.98 -17.81 1.30
CA ARG A 507 -19.77 -19.24 1.07
C ARG A 507 -18.30 -19.60 0.85
N GLU A 508 -17.52 -18.76 0.17
CA GLU A 508 -16.06 -18.94 0.11
C GLU A 508 -15.42 -18.67 1.47
N ALA A 509 -15.82 -17.60 2.14
CA ALA A 509 -15.27 -17.20 3.44
C ALA A 509 -15.43 -18.29 4.51
N VAL A 510 -16.59 -18.98 4.55
CA VAL A 510 -16.80 -20.13 5.43
C VAL A 510 -15.85 -21.28 5.12
N LEU A 511 -15.59 -21.58 3.84
CA LEU A 511 -14.76 -22.70 3.39
C LEU A 511 -13.26 -22.39 3.32
N MET A 512 -12.87 -21.13 3.48
CA MET A 512 -11.49 -20.66 3.50
C MET A 512 -10.83 -20.87 4.86
N ASP A 513 -9.58 -21.37 4.88
CA ASP A 513 -8.81 -21.61 6.10
C ASP A 513 -8.72 -20.32 6.95
N PRO A 514 -9.03 -20.36 8.27
CA PRO A 514 -8.73 -19.30 9.23
C PRO A 514 -7.33 -18.66 9.07
N GLN A 515 -6.31 -19.45 8.74
CA GLN A 515 -4.96 -18.98 8.44
C GLN A 515 -4.94 -17.97 7.29
N HIS A 516 -5.68 -18.24 6.20
CA HIS A 516 -5.80 -17.34 5.05
C HIS A 516 -6.57 -16.06 5.44
N ARG A 517 -7.63 -16.19 6.26
CA ARG A 517 -8.42 -15.04 6.77
C ARG A 517 -7.56 -14.10 7.63
N LEU A 518 -6.76 -14.66 8.54
CA LEU A 518 -5.93 -13.91 9.47
C LEU A 518 -4.72 -13.26 8.77
N PHE A 519 -4.05 -13.98 7.88
CA PHE A 519 -2.89 -13.44 7.16
C PHE A 519 -3.26 -12.31 6.21
N LEU A 520 -4.40 -12.41 5.51
CA LEU A 520 -4.92 -11.31 4.68
C LEU A 520 -5.20 -10.05 5.51
N GLN A 521 -5.78 -10.20 6.70
CA GLN A 521 -5.99 -9.10 7.64
C GLN A 521 -4.67 -8.51 8.16
N ALA A 522 -3.68 -9.35 8.48
CA ALA A 522 -2.36 -8.91 8.96
C ALA A 522 -1.57 -8.17 7.88
N ALA A 523 -1.52 -8.70 6.64
CA ALA A 523 -0.87 -8.04 5.51
C ALA A 523 -1.51 -6.68 5.18
N TYR A 524 -2.85 -6.62 5.16
CA TYR A 524 -3.59 -5.38 4.95
C TYR A 524 -3.28 -4.32 6.04
N ASN A 525 -3.32 -4.71 7.33
CA ASN A 525 -3.02 -3.79 8.42
C ASN A 525 -1.52 -3.41 8.48
N ALA A 526 -0.59 -4.27 8.05
CA ALA A 526 0.83 -3.96 8.01
C ALA A 526 1.17 -2.89 6.96
N LEU A 527 0.48 -2.87 5.81
CA LEU A 527 0.56 -1.77 4.84
C LEU A 527 0.07 -0.44 5.45
N LEU A 528 -1.05 -0.47 6.19
CA LEU A 528 -1.58 0.73 6.85
C LEU A 528 -0.64 1.26 7.95
N ASP A 529 0.00 0.38 8.72
CA ASP A 529 1.02 0.75 9.73
C ASP A 529 2.27 1.37 9.07
N ALA A 530 2.67 0.85 7.89
CA ALA A 530 3.70 1.43 7.04
C ALA A 530 3.32 2.78 6.40
N GLY A 531 2.08 3.25 6.57
CA GLY A 531 1.57 4.46 5.91
C GLY A 531 1.26 4.29 4.41
N LEU A 532 1.32 3.05 3.90
CA LEU A 532 1.07 2.73 2.50
C LEU A 532 -0.41 2.43 2.27
N ALA A 533 -1.02 3.09 1.29
CA ALA A 533 -2.41 2.81 0.94
C ALA A 533 -2.49 1.49 0.14
N PRO A 534 -3.37 0.55 0.51
CA PRO A 534 -3.62 -0.65 -0.28
C PRO A 534 -3.98 -0.29 -1.73
N GLY A 535 -3.31 -0.91 -2.70
CA GLY A 535 -3.40 -0.57 -4.12
C GLY A 535 -2.54 0.62 -4.59
N SER A 536 -1.85 1.36 -3.70
CA SER A 536 -0.87 2.39 -4.11
C SER A 536 0.55 1.85 -4.32
N VAL A 537 0.74 0.53 -4.20
CA VAL A 537 2.00 -0.16 -4.43
C VAL A 537 1.70 -1.42 -5.24
N ARG A 538 2.18 -1.49 -6.49
CA ARG A 538 2.07 -2.69 -7.34
C ARG A 538 3.27 -3.63 -7.16
N SER A 539 4.48 -3.08 -7.26
CA SER A 539 5.80 -3.74 -7.13
C SER A 539 6.07 -4.22 -5.69
N ALA A 540 5.22 -5.12 -5.20
CA ALA A 540 5.29 -5.70 -3.87
C ALA A 540 5.30 -7.23 -3.94
N GLY A 541 6.35 -7.85 -3.38
CA GLY A 541 6.39 -9.29 -3.16
C GLY A 541 5.62 -9.69 -1.89
N VAL A 542 5.13 -10.93 -1.83
CA VAL A 542 4.44 -11.52 -0.67
C VAL A 542 5.10 -12.85 -0.31
N PHE A 543 5.64 -12.96 0.89
CA PHE A 543 6.35 -14.14 1.38
C PHE A 543 5.73 -14.61 2.69
N ALA A 544 4.96 -15.70 2.62
CA ALA A 544 4.12 -16.16 3.73
C ALA A 544 4.57 -17.53 4.27
N GLY A 545 5.04 -17.55 5.52
CA GLY A 545 5.37 -18.77 6.25
C GLY A 545 4.11 -19.49 6.74
N VAL A 546 3.95 -20.76 6.38
CA VAL A 546 2.80 -21.59 6.80
C VAL A 546 3.18 -23.05 6.86
N GLN A 547 2.49 -23.80 7.71
CA GLN A 547 2.67 -25.23 7.95
C GLN A 547 1.32 -25.78 8.40
N PHE A 548 1.05 -27.06 8.11
CA PHE A 548 -0.21 -27.77 8.41
C PHE A 548 -1.46 -27.24 7.67
N ALA A 549 -2.37 -28.15 7.36
CA ALA A 549 -3.61 -27.88 6.62
C ALA A 549 -4.81 -28.50 7.38
N GLU A 550 -4.88 -28.22 8.68
CA GLU A 550 -5.86 -28.81 9.61
C GLU A 550 -7.30 -28.56 9.16
N TYR A 551 -7.61 -27.33 8.68
CA TYR A 551 -8.94 -27.03 8.16
C TYR A 551 -9.27 -27.81 6.87
N GLN A 552 -8.29 -28.09 6.02
CA GLN A 552 -8.46 -28.93 4.84
C GLN A 552 -8.79 -30.39 5.20
N ALA A 553 -8.12 -30.94 6.23
CA ALA A 553 -8.37 -32.30 6.70
C ALA A 553 -9.79 -32.43 7.27
N LEU A 554 -10.22 -31.48 8.11
CA LEU A 554 -11.59 -31.42 8.62
C LEU A 554 -12.63 -31.34 7.47
N LEU A 555 -12.41 -30.46 6.49
CA LEU A 555 -13.30 -30.31 5.33
C LEU A 555 -13.41 -31.57 4.47
N GLN A 556 -12.36 -32.41 4.38
CA GLN A 556 -12.41 -33.67 3.63
C GLN A 556 -13.39 -34.69 4.25
N THR A 557 -13.62 -34.64 5.57
CA THR A 557 -14.62 -35.49 6.25
C THR A 557 -16.06 -34.98 6.06
N GLY A 558 -16.22 -33.68 5.80
CA GLY A 558 -17.50 -32.99 5.74
C GLY A 558 -18.31 -33.21 4.45
N PRO A 559 -19.52 -32.62 4.38
CA PRO A 559 -20.34 -32.63 3.16
C PRO A 559 -19.71 -31.81 2.03
N ASP A 560 -18.95 -30.76 2.36
CA ASP A 560 -18.36 -29.81 1.42
C ASP A 560 -17.00 -30.25 0.85
N ARG A 561 -16.58 -31.50 1.09
CA ARG A 561 -15.29 -32.08 0.65
C ARG A 561 -14.99 -31.98 -0.85
N ALA A 562 -16.00 -31.78 -1.68
CA ALA A 562 -15.89 -31.63 -3.14
C ALA A 562 -16.21 -30.20 -3.64
N HIS A 563 -16.41 -29.23 -2.73
CA HIS A 563 -16.76 -27.87 -3.09
C HIS A 563 -15.55 -27.13 -3.68
N PRO A 564 -15.66 -26.39 -4.80
CA PRO A 564 -14.51 -25.71 -5.42
C PRO A 564 -13.76 -24.77 -4.46
N TYR A 565 -14.48 -24.01 -3.63
CA TYR A 565 -13.89 -23.16 -2.60
C TYR A 565 -13.16 -23.92 -1.48
N ALA A 566 -13.38 -25.22 -1.27
CA ALA A 566 -12.55 -25.98 -0.34
C ALA A 566 -11.11 -26.12 -0.89
N VAL A 567 -10.92 -26.12 -2.21
CA VAL A 567 -9.59 -26.16 -2.85
C VAL A 567 -8.92 -24.77 -2.79
N THR A 568 -9.59 -23.73 -3.31
CA THR A 568 -9.02 -22.35 -3.33
C THR A 568 -8.98 -21.69 -1.95
N GLY A 569 -9.77 -22.20 -1.01
CA GLY A 569 -9.81 -21.75 0.37
C GLY A 569 -8.71 -22.30 1.26
N ASN A 570 -8.09 -23.44 0.93
CA ASN A 570 -7.18 -24.16 1.83
C ASN A 570 -5.81 -24.54 1.25
N ALA A 571 -5.65 -24.57 -0.08
CA ALA A 571 -4.34 -24.87 -0.67
C ALA A 571 -3.34 -23.76 -0.29
N HIS A 572 -2.25 -24.11 0.42
CA HIS A 572 -1.30 -23.14 0.99
C HIS A 572 -0.84 -22.04 0.04
N THR A 573 -0.57 -22.36 -1.24
CA THR A 573 -0.20 -21.35 -2.27
C THR A 573 -1.16 -20.16 -2.34
N MET A 574 -2.43 -20.32 -1.95
CA MET A 574 -3.43 -19.26 -1.93
C MET A 574 -3.24 -18.27 -0.78
N LEU A 575 -2.50 -18.61 0.29
CA LEU A 575 -2.18 -17.71 1.39
C LEU A 575 -1.45 -16.44 0.91
N ALA A 576 -0.40 -16.62 0.11
CA ALA A 576 0.33 -15.51 -0.51
C ALA A 576 -0.42 -14.95 -1.73
N ASN A 577 -0.85 -15.83 -2.65
CA ASN A 577 -1.46 -15.42 -3.91
C ASN A 577 -2.77 -14.63 -3.72
N ARG A 578 -3.56 -14.89 -2.66
CA ARG A 578 -4.79 -14.15 -2.35
C ARG A 578 -4.51 -12.73 -1.85
N VAL A 579 -3.40 -12.52 -1.13
CA VAL A 579 -2.93 -11.16 -0.76
C VAL A 579 -2.50 -10.40 -2.02
N SER A 580 -1.69 -11.02 -2.89
CA SER A 580 -1.31 -10.39 -4.16
C SER A 580 -2.52 -10.08 -5.05
N HIS A 581 -3.48 -11.00 -5.15
CA HIS A 581 -4.67 -10.83 -5.98
C HIS A 581 -5.62 -9.73 -5.48
N LEU A 582 -5.94 -9.71 -4.18
CA LEU A 582 -6.89 -8.75 -3.62
C LEU A 582 -6.32 -7.33 -3.44
N LEU A 583 -4.98 -7.19 -3.42
CA LEU A 583 -4.30 -5.89 -3.27
C LEU A 583 -3.64 -5.39 -4.57
N ASP A 584 -3.82 -6.10 -5.69
CA ASP A 584 -3.27 -5.80 -7.03
C ASP A 584 -1.73 -5.66 -7.06
N LEU A 585 -1.04 -6.64 -6.46
CA LEU A 585 0.42 -6.71 -6.35
C LEU A 585 1.01 -7.63 -7.42
N ASP A 586 2.03 -7.14 -8.14
CA ASP A 586 2.66 -7.82 -9.29
C ASP A 586 4.06 -8.39 -9.02
N GLY A 587 4.57 -8.28 -7.78
CA GLY A 587 5.83 -8.87 -7.35
C GLY A 587 5.76 -10.37 -7.00
N PRO A 588 6.88 -10.99 -6.60
CA PRO A 588 6.93 -12.43 -6.31
C PRO A 588 5.98 -12.83 -5.16
N SER A 589 5.05 -13.76 -5.41
CA SER A 589 4.13 -14.28 -4.39
C SER A 589 4.48 -15.74 -4.08
N GLN A 590 4.84 -16.02 -2.83
CA GLN A 590 5.42 -17.30 -2.41
C GLN A 590 4.97 -17.71 -1.00
N THR A 591 4.61 -18.99 -0.84
CA THR A 591 4.50 -19.62 0.48
C THR A 591 5.75 -20.41 0.82
N VAL A 592 6.15 -20.37 2.08
CA VAL A 592 7.33 -21.03 2.63
C VAL A 592 6.91 -22.00 3.73
N ASP A 593 7.18 -23.29 3.55
CA ASP A 593 7.20 -24.27 4.63
C ASP A 593 8.64 -24.78 4.82
N THR A 594 9.26 -24.34 5.91
CA THR A 594 10.47 -24.93 6.50
C THR A 594 10.22 -25.31 7.97
N ALA A 595 8.97 -25.65 8.28
CA ALA A 595 8.42 -25.78 9.62
C ALA A 595 8.68 -24.54 10.49
N CYS A 596 9.17 -24.70 11.72
CA CYS A 596 9.31 -23.64 12.72
C CYS A 596 10.23 -22.46 12.32
N SER A 597 11.04 -22.58 11.25
CA SER A 597 11.86 -21.48 10.72
C SER A 597 11.19 -20.65 9.61
N SER A 598 9.99 -21.05 9.16
CA SER A 598 9.35 -20.50 7.94
C SER A 598 9.26 -18.98 7.90
N ALA A 599 8.87 -18.32 9.00
CA ALA A 599 8.81 -16.85 9.07
C ALA A 599 10.14 -16.15 8.75
N LEU A 600 11.28 -16.69 9.23
CA LEU A 600 12.59 -16.07 9.02
C LEU A 600 13.20 -16.48 7.67
N VAL A 601 12.84 -17.65 7.13
CA VAL A 601 13.17 -18.03 5.74
C VAL A 601 12.38 -17.18 4.75
N ALA A 602 11.09 -16.92 5.00
CA ALA A 602 10.28 -15.96 4.24
C ALA A 602 10.87 -14.55 4.29
N LEU A 603 11.38 -14.11 5.45
CA LEU A 603 12.10 -12.84 5.58
C LEU A 603 13.38 -12.81 4.74
N ASN A 604 14.18 -13.88 4.76
CA ASN A 604 15.35 -14.00 3.90
C ASN A 604 14.97 -13.94 2.40
N ARG A 605 13.88 -14.58 1.97
CA ARG A 605 13.38 -14.48 0.59
C ARG A 605 12.95 -13.05 0.23
N GLY A 606 12.18 -12.37 1.08
CA GLY A 606 11.78 -10.97 0.86
C GLY A 606 12.97 -10.01 0.77
N VAL A 607 13.99 -10.19 1.63
CA VAL A 607 15.24 -9.42 1.58
C VAL A 607 16.01 -9.69 0.27
N LEU A 608 16.08 -10.95 -0.19
CA LEU A 608 16.75 -11.31 -1.44
C LEU A 608 16.04 -10.74 -2.68
N SER A 609 14.71 -10.81 -2.74
CA SER A 609 13.93 -10.21 -3.85
C SER A 609 14.02 -8.68 -3.88
N LEU A 610 14.01 -8.02 -2.72
CA LEU A 610 14.30 -6.58 -2.62
C LEU A 610 15.72 -6.23 -3.08
N ALA A 611 16.71 -7.06 -2.74
CA ALA A 611 18.10 -6.88 -3.15
C ALA A 611 18.31 -7.10 -4.67
N ALA A 612 17.57 -8.05 -5.26
CA ALA A 612 17.60 -8.35 -6.68
C ALA A 612 16.82 -7.35 -7.55
N GLY A 613 15.94 -6.53 -6.94
CA GLY A 613 15.04 -5.62 -7.67
C GLY A 613 13.84 -6.35 -8.28
N GLU A 614 13.47 -7.51 -7.76
CA GLU A 614 12.25 -8.25 -8.14
C GLU A 614 10.98 -7.58 -7.58
N CYS A 615 11.13 -6.74 -6.55
CA CYS A 615 10.11 -5.86 -6.02
C CYS A 615 10.74 -4.62 -5.35
N ASP A 616 9.93 -3.62 -5.06
CA ASP A 616 10.32 -2.40 -4.31
C ASP A 616 9.85 -2.42 -2.85
N VAL A 617 8.79 -3.20 -2.57
CA VAL A 617 8.28 -3.51 -1.24
C VAL A 617 8.21 -5.04 -1.08
N ALA A 618 8.38 -5.57 0.13
CA ALA A 618 8.07 -6.97 0.41
C ALA A 618 7.21 -7.11 1.68
N LEU A 619 6.04 -7.71 1.53
CA LEU A 619 5.20 -8.19 2.62
C LEU A 619 5.75 -9.55 3.06
N VAL A 620 6.28 -9.62 4.28
CA VAL A 620 6.83 -10.84 4.87
C VAL A 620 6.00 -11.19 6.08
N GLY A 621 5.64 -12.45 6.28
CA GLY A 621 4.97 -12.84 7.51
C GLY A 621 4.78 -14.35 7.65
N ALA A 622 4.02 -14.75 8.65
CA ALA A 622 3.64 -16.15 8.87
C ALA A 622 2.38 -16.28 9.73
N VAL A 623 1.76 -17.46 9.69
CA VAL A 623 0.54 -17.79 10.44
C VAL A 623 0.55 -19.24 10.93
N SER A 624 -0.04 -19.50 12.11
CA SER A 624 -0.52 -20.83 12.55
C SER A 624 -1.85 -20.69 13.30
N VAL A 625 -2.75 -21.66 13.12
CA VAL A 625 -4.05 -21.78 13.80
C VAL A 625 -4.28 -23.25 14.14
N LEU A 626 -4.74 -23.53 15.35
CA LEU A 626 -4.89 -24.87 15.91
C LEU A 626 -6.36 -25.31 15.87
N VAL A 627 -6.79 -25.89 14.76
CA VAL A 627 -8.20 -26.24 14.51
C VAL A 627 -8.49 -27.69 14.87
N ASP A 628 -7.58 -28.63 14.55
CA ASP A 628 -7.78 -30.06 14.71
C ASP A 628 -6.96 -30.60 15.90
N PRO A 629 -7.57 -31.31 16.89
CA PRO A 629 -6.82 -31.88 18.00
C PRO A 629 -5.83 -32.98 17.57
N ALA A 630 -6.05 -33.69 16.44
CA ALA A 630 -5.25 -34.83 16.03
C ALA A 630 -3.77 -34.47 15.74
N SER A 631 -3.49 -33.24 15.32
CA SER A 631 -2.11 -32.75 15.17
C SER A 631 -1.42 -32.49 16.52
N THR A 632 -2.19 -32.14 17.56
CA THR A 632 -1.70 -32.02 18.94
C THR A 632 -1.44 -33.40 19.54
N GLU A 633 -2.33 -34.37 19.32
CA GLU A 633 -2.12 -35.77 19.69
C GLU A 633 -0.87 -36.36 19.03
N ALA A 634 -0.66 -36.10 17.73
CA ALA A 634 0.55 -36.49 17.02
C ALA A 634 1.82 -35.83 17.59
N ALA A 635 1.77 -34.54 17.97
CA ALA A 635 2.87 -33.85 18.62
C ALA A 635 3.17 -34.39 20.04
N THR A 636 2.14 -34.78 20.80
CA THR A 636 2.28 -35.51 22.07
C THR A 636 2.94 -36.87 21.86
N GLY A 637 2.51 -37.64 20.84
CA GLY A 637 3.10 -38.93 20.47
C GLY A 637 4.56 -38.85 19.99
N LEU A 638 4.98 -37.69 19.49
CA LEU A 638 6.39 -37.38 19.17
C LEU A 638 7.23 -37.01 20.40
N GLY A 639 6.62 -36.81 21.57
CA GLY A 639 7.31 -36.48 22.83
C GLY A 639 7.97 -35.10 22.85
N VAL A 640 7.47 -34.14 22.04
CA VAL A 640 8.05 -32.78 21.94
C VAL A 640 7.32 -31.72 22.76
N LEU A 641 6.13 -32.04 23.29
CA LEU A 641 5.31 -31.13 24.10
C LEU A 641 5.61 -31.24 25.59
N SER A 642 5.57 -30.13 26.32
CA SER A 642 5.75 -30.08 27.77
C SER A 642 4.55 -30.69 28.51
N PRO A 643 4.75 -31.68 29.40
CA PRO A 643 3.70 -32.20 30.28
C PRO A 643 3.19 -31.18 31.31
N ASP A 644 3.98 -30.15 31.64
CA ASP A 644 3.61 -29.06 32.55
C ASP A 644 2.87 -27.92 31.85
N PHE A 645 2.58 -28.08 30.55
CA PHE A 645 1.95 -27.09 29.68
C PHE A 645 2.65 -25.72 29.69
N ARG A 646 3.99 -25.70 29.79
CA ARG A 646 4.81 -24.48 29.80
C ARG A 646 6.12 -24.63 29.04
N CYS A 647 6.53 -23.57 28.35
CA CYS A 647 7.90 -23.49 27.79
C CYS A 647 8.85 -23.03 28.91
N ALA A 648 9.50 -23.96 29.61
CA ALA A 648 10.45 -23.64 30.69
C ALA A 648 11.86 -23.29 30.13
N THR A 649 11.93 -22.32 29.21
CA THR A 649 13.13 -22.05 28.41
C THR A 649 14.35 -21.68 29.27
N PHE A 650 15.47 -22.36 29.01
CA PHE A 650 16.75 -22.33 29.75
C PHE A 650 16.71 -22.84 31.21
N ASP A 651 15.54 -23.21 31.74
CA ASP A 651 15.39 -23.74 33.09
C ASP A 651 15.80 -25.22 33.17
N ARG A 652 16.19 -25.67 34.36
CA ARG A 652 16.39 -27.09 34.68
C ARG A 652 15.14 -27.95 34.41
N ALA A 653 13.95 -27.38 34.46
CA ALA A 653 12.68 -28.03 34.13
C ALA A 653 12.34 -28.06 32.62
N ALA A 654 13.23 -27.60 31.72
CA ALA A 654 13.04 -27.61 30.27
C ALA A 654 12.72 -29.03 29.70
N ASN A 655 11.44 -29.35 29.51
CA ASN A 655 10.95 -30.68 29.14
C ASN A 655 10.10 -30.73 27.85
N GLY A 656 9.96 -29.62 27.13
CA GLY A 656 9.17 -29.53 25.90
C GLY A 656 8.64 -28.11 25.66
N TYR A 657 7.90 -27.93 24.56
CA TYR A 657 7.20 -26.68 24.26
C TYR A 657 5.68 -26.83 24.38
N VAL A 658 4.94 -25.73 24.31
CA VAL A 658 3.47 -25.72 24.19
C VAL A 658 3.09 -25.22 22.79
N ARG A 659 2.14 -25.86 22.10
CA ARG A 659 1.66 -25.35 20.79
C ARG A 659 0.97 -23.99 20.98
N ALA A 660 0.98 -23.16 19.95
CA ALA A 660 0.28 -21.89 19.96
C ALA A 660 -0.14 -21.40 18.57
N GLU A 661 -1.13 -20.51 18.55
CA GLU A 661 -1.64 -19.81 17.38
C GLU A 661 -1.04 -18.42 17.27
N GLY A 662 -0.99 -17.87 16.06
CA GLY A 662 -0.74 -16.45 15.88
C GLY A 662 -0.49 -16.09 14.42
N VAL A 663 -0.61 -14.80 14.14
CA VAL A 663 -0.27 -14.22 12.84
C VAL A 663 0.61 -13.00 13.02
N GLY A 664 1.59 -12.83 12.14
CA GLY A 664 2.41 -11.62 12.07
C GLY A 664 2.85 -11.34 10.65
N CYS A 665 2.83 -10.06 10.26
CA CYS A 665 3.33 -9.57 8.98
C CYS A 665 4.10 -8.26 9.18
N VAL A 666 5.19 -8.09 8.43
CA VAL A 666 6.04 -6.89 8.38
C VAL A 666 6.19 -6.44 6.94
N VAL A 667 6.27 -5.13 6.74
CA VAL A 667 6.54 -4.50 5.44
C VAL A 667 8.02 -4.12 5.37
N LEU A 668 8.71 -4.60 4.33
CA LEU A 668 10.12 -4.33 4.06
C LEU A 668 10.32 -3.43 2.85
N LYS A 669 11.32 -2.55 2.91
CA LYS A 669 11.91 -1.83 1.76
C LYS A 669 13.43 -1.85 1.86
N ARG A 670 14.13 -1.49 0.77
CA ARG A 670 15.56 -1.10 0.86
C ARG A 670 15.65 0.20 1.68
N LEU A 671 16.63 0.32 2.59
CA LEU A 671 16.74 1.46 3.51
C LEU A 671 16.94 2.79 2.76
N ALA A 672 17.62 2.78 1.61
CA ALA A 672 17.76 3.94 0.73
C ALA A 672 16.39 4.43 0.22
N ASP A 673 15.49 3.52 -0.18
CA ASP A 673 14.15 3.87 -0.64
C ASP A 673 13.26 4.35 0.51
N ALA A 674 13.34 3.70 1.68
CA ALA A 674 12.63 4.15 2.88
C ALA A 674 13.02 5.58 3.30
N ARG A 675 14.32 5.90 3.23
CA ARG A 675 14.85 7.26 3.46
C ARG A 675 14.42 8.26 2.40
N ARG A 676 14.37 7.85 1.12
CA ARG A 676 13.93 8.71 0.01
C ARG A 676 12.46 9.09 0.13
N ASP A 677 11.62 8.11 0.45
CA ASP A 677 10.16 8.25 0.45
C ASP A 677 9.62 8.78 1.79
N LEU A 678 10.49 8.94 2.80
CA LEU A 678 10.21 9.38 4.16
C LEU A 678 9.29 8.42 4.95
N ASP A 679 9.41 7.12 4.67
CA ASP A 679 8.69 6.08 5.41
C ASP A 679 9.14 6.04 6.89
N PRO A 680 8.25 5.70 7.83
CA PRO A 680 8.67 5.35 9.18
C PRO A 680 9.60 4.13 9.14
N VAL A 681 10.72 4.15 9.88
CA VAL A 681 11.61 2.99 10.02
C VAL A 681 11.52 2.48 11.44
N LEU A 682 10.94 1.29 11.62
CA LEU A 682 10.74 0.65 12.93
C LEU A 682 12.03 -0.04 13.41
N ALA A 683 12.73 -0.71 12.48
CA ALA A 683 14.05 -1.31 12.69
C ALA A 683 14.77 -1.49 11.35
N VAL A 684 16.10 -1.62 11.39
CA VAL A 684 16.91 -1.97 10.21
C VAL A 684 17.29 -3.45 10.28
N VAL A 685 17.06 -4.20 9.21
CA VAL A 685 17.61 -5.54 9.01
C VAL A 685 19.03 -5.40 8.49
N GLU A 686 20.00 -5.67 9.37
CA GLU A 686 21.43 -5.61 9.07
C GLU A 686 21.86 -6.84 8.26
N ARG A 687 21.45 -8.04 8.70
CA ARG A 687 21.85 -9.32 8.10
C ARG A 687 20.76 -10.38 8.25
N VAL A 688 20.74 -11.29 7.29
CA VAL A 688 19.92 -12.51 7.26
C VAL A 688 20.82 -13.68 6.87
N ALA A 689 20.56 -14.86 7.43
CA ALA A 689 21.25 -16.10 7.06
C ALA A 689 20.28 -17.29 7.14
N GLU A 690 20.48 -18.26 6.25
CA GLU A 690 19.84 -19.58 6.29
C GLU A 690 20.88 -20.70 6.07
N ASN A 691 20.65 -21.87 6.67
CA ASN A 691 21.39 -23.11 6.35
C ASN A 691 20.58 -24.37 6.71
N HIS A 692 21.22 -25.55 6.63
CA HIS A 692 20.65 -26.83 7.03
C HIS A 692 21.63 -27.60 7.94
N ASN A 693 21.10 -28.43 8.85
CA ASN A 693 21.87 -29.33 9.74
C ASN A 693 22.72 -30.40 9.01
N GLY A 694 22.69 -30.48 7.68
CA GLY A 694 23.31 -31.58 6.93
C GLY A 694 22.74 -32.95 7.34
N ARG A 695 23.63 -33.89 7.68
CA ARG A 695 23.28 -35.22 8.21
C ARG A 695 23.51 -35.25 9.72
N ALA A 696 22.45 -35.31 10.51
CA ALA A 696 22.47 -35.44 11.96
C ALA A 696 22.13 -36.88 12.42
N ASN A 697 22.14 -37.11 13.75
CA ASN A 697 21.87 -38.43 14.36
C ASN A 697 20.41 -38.90 14.19
N SER A 698 19.46 -37.97 14.07
CA SER A 698 18.10 -38.20 13.60
C SER A 698 17.68 -37.04 12.68
N LEU A 699 16.57 -37.18 11.96
CA LEU A 699 16.01 -36.08 11.15
C LEU A 699 15.58 -34.88 12.02
N THR A 700 15.13 -35.15 13.24
CA THR A 700 14.62 -34.16 14.21
C THR A 700 15.69 -33.57 15.13
N ALA A 701 16.95 -34.02 15.03
CA ALA A 701 18.02 -33.57 15.91
C ALA A 701 18.55 -32.18 15.50
N PRO A 702 18.76 -31.24 16.44
CA PRO A 702 19.48 -30.00 16.17
C PRO A 702 20.96 -30.30 15.83
N GLY A 703 21.56 -29.49 14.96
CA GLY A 703 22.96 -29.60 14.56
C GLY A 703 23.80 -28.46 15.17
N PRO A 704 24.61 -28.70 16.22
CA PRO A 704 25.37 -27.64 16.89
C PRO A 704 26.32 -26.88 15.95
N ASP A 705 27.11 -27.60 15.15
CA ASP A 705 28.02 -27.00 14.17
C ASP A 705 27.29 -26.19 13.10
N ALA A 706 26.08 -26.60 12.73
CA ALA A 706 25.25 -25.88 11.77
C ALA A 706 24.71 -24.58 12.36
N GLN A 707 24.31 -24.56 13.64
CA GLN A 707 23.93 -23.33 14.33
C GLN A 707 25.13 -22.38 14.50
N VAL A 708 26.30 -22.90 14.89
CA VAL A 708 27.55 -22.11 14.93
C VAL A 708 27.88 -21.52 13.55
N ALA A 709 27.77 -22.30 12.48
CA ALA A 709 28.02 -21.83 11.12
C ALA A 709 26.98 -20.80 10.62
N LEU A 710 25.71 -20.94 11.01
CA LEU A 710 24.64 -19.97 10.73
C LEU A 710 24.95 -18.62 11.40
N LEU A 711 25.26 -18.64 12.69
CA LEU A 711 25.56 -17.45 13.48
C LEU A 711 26.86 -16.78 13.02
N THR A 712 27.90 -17.57 12.73
CA THR A 712 29.16 -17.08 12.14
C THR A 712 28.95 -16.45 10.74
N ARG A 713 27.89 -16.83 10.02
CA ARG A 713 27.50 -16.22 8.73
C ARG A 713 26.61 -14.98 8.91
N ALA A 714 25.79 -14.93 9.95
CA ALA A 714 24.87 -13.82 10.22
C ALA A 714 25.59 -12.60 10.83
N TYR A 715 26.60 -12.82 11.68
CA TYR A 715 27.35 -11.76 12.34
C TYR A 715 28.69 -11.46 11.65
N SER A 716 28.98 -10.18 11.46
CA SER A 716 30.35 -9.69 11.30
C SER A 716 30.98 -9.38 12.67
N PRO A 717 32.31 -9.19 12.78
CA PRO A 717 32.95 -8.79 14.03
C PRO A 717 32.36 -7.51 14.66
N GLU A 718 31.97 -6.53 13.84
CA GLU A 718 31.36 -5.28 14.32
C GLU A 718 29.95 -5.50 14.87
N LEU A 719 29.16 -6.38 14.24
CA LEU A 719 27.82 -6.73 14.73
C LEU A 719 27.90 -7.61 15.99
N ALA A 720 28.82 -8.58 16.04
CA ALA A 720 29.09 -9.38 17.24
C ALA A 720 29.64 -8.54 18.41
N GLY A 721 30.42 -7.50 18.12
CA GLY A 721 30.88 -6.52 19.11
C GLY A 721 29.76 -5.61 19.65
N ARG A 722 28.64 -5.47 18.93
CA ARG A 722 27.52 -4.56 19.25
C ARG A 722 26.23 -5.25 19.70
N VAL A 723 26.04 -6.55 19.42
CA VAL A 723 24.83 -7.28 19.83
C VAL A 723 24.63 -7.21 21.34
N GLY A 724 23.47 -6.70 21.77
CA GLY A 724 23.10 -6.55 23.18
C GLY A 724 21.96 -7.48 23.60
N TYR A 725 21.17 -7.96 22.65
CA TYR A 725 20.05 -8.88 22.87
C TYR A 725 20.03 -9.98 21.81
N VAL A 726 19.62 -11.20 22.18
CA VAL A 726 19.22 -12.24 21.24
C VAL A 726 17.90 -12.85 21.70
N GLU A 727 16.90 -12.74 20.82
CA GLU A 727 15.67 -13.52 20.89
C GLU A 727 15.96 -14.94 20.39
N ALA A 728 16.02 -15.89 21.31
CA ALA A 728 16.38 -17.26 21.03
C ALA A 728 15.23 -18.03 20.36
N HIS A 729 15.54 -19.13 19.67
CA HIS A 729 14.51 -20.09 19.30
C HIS A 729 13.97 -20.78 20.55
N GLY A 730 14.83 -21.15 21.52
CA GLY A 730 14.50 -21.32 22.94
C GLY A 730 13.18 -22.02 23.23
N THR A 731 13.06 -23.30 22.82
CA THR A 731 11.81 -24.06 22.90
C THR A 731 11.50 -24.62 24.28
N GLY A 732 12.40 -24.54 25.27
CA GLY A 732 12.20 -25.20 26.55
C GLY A 732 12.51 -26.69 26.47
N THR A 733 13.43 -27.09 25.58
CA THR A 733 13.81 -28.50 25.41
C THR A 733 15.16 -28.79 26.06
N ALA A 734 15.24 -29.86 26.85
CA ALA A 734 16.40 -30.23 27.66
C ALA A 734 17.75 -30.23 26.92
N LEU A 735 17.75 -30.54 25.61
CA LEU A 735 18.94 -30.56 24.75
C LEU A 735 18.99 -29.43 23.72
N GLY A 736 17.84 -28.90 23.26
CA GLY A 736 17.83 -27.83 22.25
C GLY A 736 18.32 -26.50 22.81
N ASP A 737 17.87 -26.15 24.02
CA ASP A 737 18.25 -24.90 24.69
C ASP A 737 19.78 -24.82 24.97
N PRO A 738 20.45 -25.87 25.52
CA PRO A 738 21.92 -25.89 25.62
C PRO A 738 22.66 -25.79 24.29
N ILE A 739 22.15 -26.43 23.23
CA ILE A 739 22.79 -26.40 21.91
C ILE A 739 22.72 -24.99 21.31
N GLU A 740 21.59 -24.28 21.43
CA GLU A 740 21.48 -22.89 20.98
C GLU A 740 22.38 -21.94 21.78
N VAL A 741 22.39 -22.03 23.12
CA VAL A 741 23.22 -21.15 23.95
C VAL A 741 24.72 -21.42 23.71
N GLY A 742 25.11 -22.69 23.57
CA GLY A 742 26.47 -23.09 23.20
C GLY A 742 26.90 -22.59 21.82
N ALA A 743 25.98 -22.62 20.84
CA ALA A 743 26.23 -22.08 19.50
C ALA A 743 26.37 -20.55 19.48
N LEU A 744 25.51 -19.83 20.21
CA LEU A 744 25.58 -18.38 20.40
C LEU A 744 26.89 -17.96 21.06
N ARG A 745 27.28 -18.66 22.14
CA ARG A 745 28.54 -18.41 22.85
C ARG A 745 29.73 -18.61 21.92
N SER A 746 29.79 -19.75 21.24
CA SER A 746 30.88 -20.11 20.32
C SER A 746 31.03 -19.14 19.15
N ALA A 747 29.93 -18.59 18.63
CA ALA A 747 29.95 -17.62 17.54
C ALA A 747 30.40 -16.23 18.02
N ILE A 748 29.90 -15.76 19.17
CA ILE A 748 30.22 -14.42 19.71
C ILE A 748 31.66 -14.39 20.26
N GLU A 749 32.12 -15.41 20.99
CA GLU A 749 33.51 -15.49 21.46
C GLU A 749 34.51 -15.58 20.30
N ARG A 750 34.13 -16.21 19.17
CA ARG A 750 34.95 -16.29 17.95
C ARG A 750 35.05 -14.95 17.19
N LEU A 751 33.95 -14.20 17.11
CA LEU A 751 33.87 -12.95 16.32
C LEU A 751 34.21 -11.70 17.14
N ALA A 752 34.01 -11.73 18.45
CA ALA A 752 34.25 -10.64 19.39
C ALA A 752 34.89 -11.17 20.70
N PRO A 753 36.14 -11.67 20.66
CA PRO A 753 36.82 -12.31 21.80
C PRO A 753 37.11 -11.39 23.01
N HIS A 754 36.80 -10.10 22.89
CA HIS A 754 36.93 -9.10 23.95
C HIS A 754 35.55 -8.58 24.45
N ARG A 755 34.46 -9.26 24.10
CA ARG A 755 33.12 -8.94 24.60
C ARG A 755 33.07 -9.21 26.12
N ALA A 756 32.59 -8.22 26.89
CA ALA A 756 32.54 -8.33 28.35
C ALA A 756 31.57 -9.45 28.80
N PRO A 757 31.83 -10.12 29.95
CA PRO A 757 30.94 -11.15 30.48
C PRO A 757 29.51 -10.62 30.69
N GLY A 758 28.51 -11.40 30.26
CA GLY A 758 27.09 -11.03 30.35
C GLY A 758 26.66 -9.81 29.51
N ALA A 759 27.46 -9.33 28.56
CA ALA A 759 27.12 -8.17 27.72
C ALA A 759 26.01 -8.42 26.68
N VAL A 760 25.54 -9.67 26.53
CA VAL A 760 24.46 -10.06 25.61
C VAL A 760 23.35 -10.76 26.41
N ALA A 761 22.17 -10.15 26.45
CA ALA A 761 20.99 -10.72 27.08
C ALA A 761 20.28 -11.73 26.15
N LEU A 762 19.80 -12.84 26.71
CA LEU A 762 18.95 -13.82 26.03
C LEU A 762 17.54 -13.81 26.61
N GLY A 763 16.55 -13.99 25.74
CA GLY A 763 15.16 -14.23 26.13
C GLY A 763 14.40 -15.02 25.06
N ALA A 764 13.25 -15.60 25.43
CA ALA A 764 12.41 -16.39 24.54
C ALA A 764 10.92 -16.07 24.75
N VAL A 765 10.29 -15.54 23.71
CA VAL A 765 8.86 -15.20 23.60
C VAL A 765 7.93 -16.39 23.87
N LYS A 766 8.44 -17.61 23.66
CA LYS A 766 7.70 -18.86 23.89
C LYS A 766 7.33 -19.07 25.35
N THR A 767 8.05 -18.42 26.28
CA THR A 767 7.71 -18.41 27.72
C THR A 767 6.45 -17.58 28.03
N ASN A 768 6.07 -16.62 27.17
CA ASN A 768 4.84 -15.85 27.32
C ASN A 768 3.65 -16.45 26.56
N VAL A 769 3.87 -16.88 25.30
CA VAL A 769 2.78 -17.19 24.35
C VAL A 769 2.84 -18.59 23.74
N GLY A 770 3.80 -19.43 24.13
CA GLY A 770 4.02 -20.75 23.53
C GLY A 770 4.74 -20.70 22.18
N HIS A 771 4.83 -21.85 21.52
CA HIS A 771 5.47 -22.01 20.23
C HIS A 771 4.45 -21.88 19.09
N LEU A 772 4.45 -20.72 18.42
CA LEU A 772 3.59 -20.40 17.28
C LEU A 772 4.01 -21.12 15.96
N GLU A 773 4.61 -22.30 16.05
CA GLU A 773 5.02 -23.16 14.92
C GLU A 773 5.71 -22.36 13.76
N PRO A 774 5.27 -22.28 12.49
CA PRO A 774 5.96 -21.49 11.45
C PRO A 774 5.97 -19.98 11.73
N ALA A 775 5.01 -19.47 12.52
CA ALA A 775 4.90 -18.08 12.95
C ALA A 775 5.73 -17.75 14.20
N ALA A 776 6.38 -18.74 14.83
CA ALA A 776 7.23 -18.49 16.00
C ALA A 776 8.41 -17.53 15.70
N GLY A 777 8.92 -17.54 14.46
CA GLY A 777 9.96 -16.61 14.03
C GLY A 777 9.46 -15.16 13.93
N VAL A 778 8.22 -14.92 13.48
CA VAL A 778 7.67 -13.55 13.39
C VAL A 778 7.27 -13.01 14.77
N ALA A 779 6.83 -13.86 15.70
CA ALA A 779 6.62 -13.45 17.10
C ALA A 779 7.92 -12.97 17.77
N GLY A 780 9.03 -13.70 17.55
CA GLY A 780 10.35 -13.28 18.02
C GLY A 780 10.85 -11.99 17.34
N LEU A 781 10.65 -11.87 16.02
CA LEU A 781 10.97 -10.66 15.26
C LEU A 781 10.23 -9.42 15.79
N VAL A 782 8.91 -9.53 15.95
CA VAL A 782 8.05 -8.46 16.50
C VAL A 782 8.50 -8.07 17.90
N LYS A 783 8.76 -9.04 18.79
CA LYS A 783 9.30 -8.76 20.13
C LYS A 783 10.64 -8.01 20.05
N ALA A 784 11.56 -8.42 19.18
CA ALA A 784 12.84 -7.75 19.01
C ALA A 784 12.69 -6.30 18.48
N VAL A 785 11.79 -6.05 17.51
CA VAL A 785 11.46 -4.68 17.06
C VAL A 785 10.87 -3.85 18.19
N LEU A 786 9.99 -4.40 19.02
CA LEU A 786 9.42 -3.71 20.17
C LEU A 786 10.49 -3.42 21.25
N CYS A 787 11.40 -4.36 21.54
CA CYS A 787 12.54 -4.12 22.44
C CYS A 787 13.42 -2.96 21.96
N LEU A 788 13.66 -2.83 20.64
CA LEU A 788 14.37 -1.69 20.05
C LEU A 788 13.57 -0.38 20.19
N ARG A 789 12.26 -0.39 19.85
CA ARG A 789 11.34 0.77 19.90
C ARG A 789 11.17 1.33 21.32
N HIS A 790 10.98 0.46 22.30
CA HIS A 790 10.72 0.81 23.69
C HIS A 790 11.98 0.86 24.56
N ARG A 791 13.13 0.39 24.04
CA ARG A 791 14.43 0.36 24.73
C ARG A 791 14.35 -0.37 26.07
N GLN A 792 13.62 -1.48 26.10
CA GLN A 792 13.34 -2.29 27.28
C GLN A 792 13.39 -3.77 26.90
N LEU A 793 13.89 -4.63 27.80
CA LEU A 793 13.91 -6.08 27.62
C LEU A 793 12.93 -6.73 28.62
N PRO A 794 11.85 -7.39 28.17
CA PRO A 794 10.95 -8.17 29.02
C PRO A 794 11.62 -9.42 29.60
N ALA A 795 11.21 -9.85 30.79
CA ALA A 795 11.74 -11.04 31.45
C ALA A 795 11.42 -12.35 30.69
N ASN A 796 12.18 -13.40 30.97
CA ASN A 796 11.92 -14.75 30.49
C ASN A 796 11.10 -15.51 31.54
N LEU A 797 9.85 -15.89 31.24
CA LEU A 797 8.96 -16.50 32.23
C LEU A 797 9.39 -17.93 32.60
N HIS A 798 8.83 -18.42 33.71
CA HIS A 798 9.02 -19.75 34.30
C HIS A 798 10.45 -20.11 34.74
N PHE A 799 11.45 -19.27 34.43
CA PHE A 799 12.84 -19.48 34.80
C PHE A 799 13.10 -19.29 36.31
N ARG A 800 13.82 -20.25 36.91
CA ARG A 800 14.20 -20.34 38.32
C ARG A 800 15.66 -20.78 38.46
N GLU A 801 15.98 -21.97 37.97
CA GLU A 801 17.28 -22.64 38.11
C GLU A 801 17.86 -22.92 36.71
N LEU A 802 19.13 -22.60 36.49
CA LEU A 802 19.78 -22.82 35.18
C LEU A 802 19.88 -24.31 34.86
N ASN A 803 19.50 -24.70 33.64
CA ASN A 803 19.76 -26.05 33.14
C ASN A 803 21.27 -26.36 33.23
N PRO A 804 21.70 -27.44 33.93
CA PRO A 804 23.11 -27.71 34.20
C PRO A 804 23.94 -28.06 32.96
N LEU A 805 23.32 -28.21 31.78
CA LEU A 805 24.01 -28.35 30.50
C LEU A 805 24.36 -26.99 29.86
N ILE A 806 23.91 -25.87 30.43
CA ILE A 806 24.16 -24.51 29.94
C ILE A 806 25.27 -23.84 30.75
N ASP A 807 26.44 -23.60 30.15
CA ASP A 807 27.51 -22.82 30.78
C ASP A 807 27.50 -21.36 30.30
N LEU A 808 27.21 -20.45 31.26
CA LEU A 808 27.28 -19.00 31.13
C LEU A 808 28.50 -18.39 31.86
N ALA A 809 29.29 -19.19 32.58
CA ALA A 809 30.33 -18.69 33.48
C ALA A 809 31.47 -18.00 32.71
N GLY A 810 31.67 -16.71 32.98
CA GLY A 810 32.68 -15.87 32.32
C GLY A 810 32.41 -15.55 30.84
N GLY A 811 31.38 -16.15 30.24
CA GLY A 811 31.02 -15.94 28.83
C GLY A 811 30.24 -14.64 28.58
N PRO A 812 30.08 -14.23 27.31
CA PRO A 812 29.42 -12.97 26.95
C PRO A 812 27.89 -12.98 27.15
N LEU A 813 27.29 -14.11 27.53
CA LEU A 813 25.84 -14.32 27.56
C LEU A 813 25.27 -14.23 28.98
N ARG A 814 24.03 -13.73 29.12
CA ARG A 814 23.21 -13.81 30.35
C ARG A 814 21.73 -13.99 30.02
N LEU A 815 20.93 -14.43 31.00
CA LEU A 815 19.48 -14.59 30.85
C LEU A 815 18.71 -13.42 31.48
N LEU A 816 17.59 -13.04 30.87
CA LEU A 816 16.67 -12.03 31.42
C LEU A 816 15.78 -12.64 32.51
N ARG A 817 16.03 -12.25 33.77
CA ARG A 817 15.24 -12.68 34.94
C ARG A 817 14.08 -11.73 35.28
N GLU A 818 14.25 -10.45 34.97
CA GLU A 818 13.35 -9.35 35.31
C GLU A 818 13.28 -8.38 34.12
N ASN A 819 12.33 -7.45 34.12
CA ASN A 819 12.25 -6.42 33.08
C ASN A 819 13.33 -5.35 33.32
N GLU A 820 14.14 -5.07 32.32
CA GLU A 820 15.25 -4.10 32.43
C GLU A 820 15.23 -3.05 31.31
N GLU A 821 15.74 -1.84 31.59
CA GLU A 821 16.01 -0.85 30.55
C GLU A 821 17.21 -1.30 29.70
N TRP A 822 17.04 -1.30 28.38
CA TRP A 822 18.10 -1.64 27.45
C TRP A 822 19.00 -0.43 27.23
N SER A 823 20.00 -0.23 28.09
CA SER A 823 21.05 0.79 27.90
C SER A 823 22.06 0.38 26.81
N SER A 824 22.59 1.37 26.08
CA SER A 824 23.63 1.17 25.04
C SER A 824 24.27 2.51 24.66
N ASP A 825 25.59 2.53 24.45
CA ASP A 825 26.35 3.72 24.03
C ASP A 825 26.21 4.05 22.53
N GLY A 826 25.55 3.18 21.76
CA GLY A 826 25.28 3.35 20.33
C GLY A 826 23.95 2.71 19.93
N PRO A 827 23.62 2.66 18.62
CA PRO A 827 22.37 2.07 18.17
C PRO A 827 22.32 0.59 18.56
N ARG A 828 21.25 0.18 19.26
CA ARG A 828 21.06 -1.18 19.77
C ARG A 828 21.04 -2.21 18.64
N VAL A 829 21.48 -3.42 18.92
CA VAL A 829 21.53 -4.54 17.96
C VAL A 829 20.94 -5.80 18.61
N ALA A 830 19.97 -6.42 17.93
CA ALA A 830 19.30 -7.66 18.33
C ALA A 830 19.62 -8.80 17.34
N GLY A 831 19.75 -10.03 17.84
CA GLY A 831 19.61 -11.25 17.05
C GLY A 831 18.22 -11.89 17.21
N VAL A 832 17.76 -12.63 16.21
CA VAL A 832 16.53 -13.45 16.26
C VAL A 832 16.79 -14.79 15.58
N SER A 833 16.69 -15.89 16.33
CA SER A 833 16.89 -17.26 15.83
C SER A 833 15.58 -17.98 15.50
N SER A 834 15.56 -18.84 14.48
CA SER A 834 14.57 -19.92 14.41
C SER A 834 15.07 -21.18 13.71
N PHE A 835 14.73 -22.34 14.29
CA PHE A 835 15.19 -23.66 13.85
C PHE A 835 13.98 -24.56 13.54
N GLY A 836 13.82 -24.99 12.29
CA GLY A 836 12.79 -25.94 11.89
C GLY A 836 13.19 -27.38 12.24
N PHE A 837 12.24 -28.19 12.72
CA PHE A 837 12.53 -29.56 13.17
C PHE A 837 13.18 -30.46 12.10
N GLY A 838 12.92 -30.21 10.81
CA GLY A 838 13.58 -30.92 9.71
C GLY A 838 15.05 -30.55 9.49
N GLY A 839 15.58 -29.61 10.28
CA GLY A 839 16.97 -29.16 10.25
C GLY A 839 17.23 -27.90 9.41
N SER A 840 16.20 -27.18 8.96
CA SER A 840 16.32 -25.90 8.25
C SER A 840 16.37 -24.73 9.26
N ASN A 841 17.46 -23.98 9.25
CA ASN A 841 17.75 -22.94 10.24
C ASN A 841 17.81 -21.55 9.59
N ALA A 842 17.34 -20.53 10.31
CA ALA A 842 17.46 -19.13 9.92
C ALA A 842 17.78 -18.22 11.12
N HIS A 843 18.54 -17.16 10.88
CA HIS A 843 18.83 -16.13 11.88
C HIS A 843 18.84 -14.73 11.24
N VAL A 844 18.33 -13.74 11.97
CA VAL A 844 18.20 -12.35 11.52
C VAL A 844 18.86 -11.42 12.53
N VAL A 845 19.64 -10.45 12.05
CA VAL A 845 20.25 -9.40 12.87
C VAL A 845 19.54 -8.07 12.57
N LEU A 846 19.01 -7.44 13.61
CA LEU A 846 18.33 -6.15 13.57
C LEU A 846 19.13 -5.07 14.28
N SER A 847 18.98 -3.81 13.86
CA SER A 847 19.47 -2.64 14.60
C SER A 847 18.41 -1.54 14.76
N GLU A 848 18.61 -0.73 15.80
CA GLU A 848 17.81 0.47 16.10
C GLU A 848 17.86 1.45 14.91
N PRO A 849 16.71 2.03 14.48
CA PRO A 849 16.68 2.92 13.34
C PRO A 849 17.62 4.12 13.51
N PRO A 850 18.17 4.68 12.40
CA PRO A 850 18.93 5.92 12.45
C PRO A 850 18.10 7.02 13.13
N ALA A 851 18.74 7.80 14.01
CA ALA A 851 18.07 8.92 14.67
C ALA A 851 17.43 9.84 13.61
N ALA A 852 16.09 9.93 13.62
CA ALA A 852 15.37 10.77 12.69
C ALA A 852 15.87 12.22 12.81
N PRO A 853 16.08 12.95 11.71
CA PRO A 853 16.37 14.37 11.80
C PRO A 853 15.24 15.05 12.58
N PRO A 854 15.54 15.96 13.52
CA PRO A 854 14.49 16.65 14.28
C PRO A 854 13.52 17.29 13.29
N PRO A 855 12.19 17.23 13.53
CA PRO A 855 11.21 17.80 12.61
C PRO A 855 11.54 19.28 12.43
N GLY A 856 12.05 19.61 11.24
CA GLY A 856 12.53 20.95 10.95
C GLY A 856 11.43 21.96 11.23
N THR A 857 11.79 23.11 11.79
CA THR A 857 10.87 24.20 12.13
C THR A 857 10.27 24.81 10.86
N GLY A 858 9.30 24.08 10.30
CA GLY A 858 8.67 24.39 9.03
C GLY A 858 7.96 25.73 9.13
N ARG A 859 8.38 26.66 8.25
CA ARG A 859 7.62 27.89 7.97
C ARG A 859 6.14 27.54 7.80
N ASP A 860 5.26 28.42 8.31
CA ASP A 860 3.81 28.29 8.17
C ASP A 860 3.40 27.89 6.75
N ARG A 861 3.07 26.60 6.61
CA ARG A 861 2.40 26.03 5.46
C ARG A 861 0.97 25.72 5.90
N PRO A 862 -0.05 26.03 5.08
CA PRO A 862 -1.42 25.69 5.43
C PRO A 862 -1.52 24.17 5.63
N GLY A 863 -1.81 23.75 6.87
CA GLY A 863 -1.92 22.35 7.23
C GLY A 863 -3.19 21.74 6.65
N TRP A 864 -3.01 20.76 5.75
CA TRP A 864 -4.11 20.00 5.17
C TRP A 864 -4.46 18.82 6.08
N TRP A 865 -5.73 18.66 6.41
CA TRP A 865 -6.23 17.62 7.31
C TRP A 865 -7.12 16.66 6.51
N CYS A 866 -6.53 15.60 5.96
CA CYS A 866 -7.28 14.53 5.33
C CYS A 866 -7.90 13.64 6.41
N SER A 867 -9.22 13.69 6.57
CA SER A 867 -9.94 12.75 7.42
C SER A 867 -10.04 11.39 6.72
N ALA A 868 -9.07 10.51 6.97
CA ALA A 868 -9.26 9.08 6.74
C ALA A 868 -10.51 8.61 7.52
N PRO A 869 -11.28 7.63 7.02
CA PRO A 869 -12.42 7.09 7.75
C PRO A 869 -11.95 6.46 9.06
N ALA A 870 -12.25 7.12 10.18
CA ALA A 870 -11.84 6.65 11.50
C ALA A 870 -12.39 5.23 11.75
N ARG A 871 -11.51 4.31 12.20
CA ARG A 871 -11.90 2.98 12.67
C ARG A 871 -13.11 3.13 13.60
N ARG A 872 -14.25 2.49 13.27
CA ARG A 872 -15.43 2.39 14.17
C ARG A 872 -15.16 1.39 15.30
N GLY A 873 -14.11 1.64 16.09
CA GLY A 873 -13.90 0.98 17.35
C GLY A 873 -15.06 1.27 18.29
N ARG A 874 -15.95 0.30 18.49
CA ARG A 874 -17.02 0.35 19.50
C ARG A 874 -16.45 0.11 20.91
N SER A 875 -15.52 0.95 21.35
CA SER A 875 -15.19 1.09 22.76
C SER A 875 -16.09 2.17 23.38
N GLY A 876 -17.01 1.74 24.25
CA GLY A 876 -17.89 2.67 24.96
C GLY A 876 -17.15 3.45 26.06
N ARG A 877 -17.75 4.57 26.49
CA ARG A 877 -17.32 5.46 27.59
C ARG A 877 -16.14 6.40 27.28
N CYS A 878 -16.44 7.54 26.66
CA CYS A 878 -15.91 8.81 27.18
C CYS A 878 -16.86 10.00 26.89
N ALA A 879 -17.99 10.01 27.60
CA ALA A 879 -18.97 11.10 27.58
C ALA A 879 -19.13 11.68 29.00
N ARG A 880 -18.15 12.47 29.43
CA ARG A 880 -18.25 13.36 30.61
C ARG A 880 -17.60 14.72 30.26
N HIS A 881 -18.05 15.77 30.93
CA HIS A 881 -17.83 17.15 30.48
C HIS A 881 -16.37 17.63 30.56
N TRP A 882 -16.06 18.62 29.72
CA TRP A 882 -15.10 19.67 30.08
C TRP A 882 -15.77 21.05 29.88
N PRO A 883 -16.06 21.81 30.96
CA PRO A 883 -16.50 23.20 30.84
C PRO A 883 -15.38 24.10 30.31
N GLY A 884 -15.72 25.14 29.54
CA GLY A 884 -14.72 26.03 28.94
C GLY A 884 -13.95 26.87 29.97
N GLY A 885 -12.66 27.11 29.70
CA GLY A 885 -11.81 27.99 30.51
C GLY A 885 -10.42 28.14 29.89
N CYS A 886 -10.02 29.36 29.55
CA CYS A 886 -8.71 29.66 28.97
C CYS A 886 -7.65 29.85 30.06
N GLY A 887 -6.43 29.33 29.85
CA GLY A 887 -5.30 29.60 30.75
C GLY A 887 -4.02 28.87 30.36
N ALA A 888 -3.08 29.57 29.72
CA ALA A 888 -1.78 29.00 29.38
C ALA A 888 -0.83 29.04 30.60
N ARG A 889 -0.41 27.86 31.09
CA ARG A 889 0.77 27.68 31.93
C ARG A 889 1.19 26.21 31.99
N THR A 890 2.46 25.92 31.76
CA THR A 890 3.06 24.59 31.91
C THR A 890 3.43 24.32 33.37
N PRO A 891 3.09 23.14 33.94
CA PRO A 891 3.67 22.65 35.18
C PRO A 891 4.70 21.54 34.92
N THR A 892 5.81 21.56 35.66
CA THR A 892 6.79 20.46 35.75
C THR A 892 6.31 19.36 36.70
N TRP A 893 6.65 18.10 36.41
CA TRP A 893 6.40 16.97 37.31
C TRP A 893 7.36 16.95 38.52
N PRO A 894 6.84 16.63 39.72
CA PRO A 894 7.60 15.98 40.78
C PRO A 894 7.03 14.59 41.14
N THR A 895 7.91 13.79 41.74
CA THR A 895 7.79 12.39 42.16
C THR A 895 6.63 12.02 43.10
N SER A 896 6.22 10.74 43.04
CA SER A 896 5.35 10.02 43.98
C SER A 896 5.81 10.07 45.45
N PRO A 897 4.95 9.72 46.43
CA PRO A 897 5.11 8.37 47.03
C PRO A 897 3.84 7.67 47.58
N THR A 898 3.70 6.37 47.24
CA THR A 898 3.14 5.22 48.00
C THR A 898 1.69 5.20 48.61
N PRO A 899 1.09 4.00 48.84
CA PRO A 899 -0.34 3.83 49.17
C PRO A 899 -0.65 3.30 50.59
N SER A 900 -1.93 3.18 50.93
CA SER A 900 -2.46 2.34 52.04
C SER A 900 -3.92 1.90 51.77
N PRO A 901 -4.46 0.84 52.43
CA PRO A 901 -5.42 -0.06 51.78
C PRO A 901 -6.83 -0.08 52.47
N PRO A 902 -7.65 -1.17 52.52
CA PRO A 902 -9.02 -1.10 52.02
C PRO A 902 -10.13 -1.28 53.08
N ALA A 903 -11.37 -0.96 52.71
CA ALA A 903 -12.58 -1.31 53.47
C ALA A 903 -13.35 -2.44 52.75
N ALA A 904 -13.79 -3.46 53.50
CA ALA A 904 -14.53 -4.61 52.99
C ALA A 904 -16.00 -4.59 53.45
N THR A 905 -16.86 -5.24 52.68
CA THR A 905 -18.20 -5.69 53.10
C THR A 905 -18.49 -7.05 52.45
N THR A 906 -19.26 -7.91 53.12
CA THR A 906 -19.28 -9.36 52.88
C THR A 906 -20.70 -9.94 52.75
N SER A 907 -20.79 -11.21 52.32
CA SER A 907 -21.96 -12.12 52.40
C SER A 907 -23.19 -11.85 51.50
N SER A 908 -23.92 -12.87 50.97
CA SER A 908 -23.63 -14.31 50.82
C SER A 908 -24.65 -15.06 49.92
N THR A 909 -24.17 -16.04 49.15
CA THR A 909 -24.79 -17.36 48.78
C THR A 909 -26.20 -17.47 48.15
N GLY A 910 -26.31 -18.21 47.03
CA GLY A 910 -27.57 -18.86 46.57
C GLY A 910 -27.55 -19.36 45.11
N SER A 911 -27.71 -20.68 44.90
CA SER A 911 -27.82 -21.38 43.58
C SER A 911 -28.84 -22.54 43.70
N PRO A 912 -29.19 -23.35 42.67
CA PRO A 912 -29.03 -23.25 41.21
C PRO A 912 -30.38 -23.48 40.42
N GLY A 913 -30.34 -23.56 39.08
CA GLY A 913 -31.49 -24.02 38.24
C GLY A 913 -31.19 -24.07 36.73
N TRP A 914 -31.85 -24.97 35.97
CA TRP A 914 -31.63 -25.21 34.51
C TRP A 914 -32.96 -25.16 33.70
N PRO A 915 -32.97 -25.27 32.34
CA PRO A 915 -33.94 -24.59 31.44
C PRO A 915 -35.21 -25.40 31.10
N PRO A 916 -36.06 -24.93 30.15
CA PRO A 916 -36.02 -25.55 28.82
C PRO A 916 -36.38 -24.68 27.57
N THR A 917 -35.90 -25.15 26.41
CA THR A 917 -36.48 -25.16 25.03
C THR A 917 -37.15 -23.95 24.33
N LEU A 918 -36.71 -23.77 23.06
CA LEU A 918 -37.39 -23.25 21.85
C LEU A 918 -38.86 -23.76 21.66
N PRO A 919 -39.77 -23.05 20.92
CA PRO A 919 -39.71 -23.02 19.44
C PRO A 919 -40.25 -21.75 18.70
N THR A 920 -40.28 -21.87 17.37
CA THR A 920 -40.55 -20.87 16.31
C THR A 920 -42.04 -20.66 15.97
N CYS A 921 -42.42 -19.48 15.46
CA CYS A 921 -42.91 -19.28 14.06
C CYS A 921 -43.63 -17.93 13.77
N SER A 922 -43.47 -17.47 12.51
CA SER A 922 -44.30 -16.60 11.65
C SER A 922 -45.48 -15.76 12.21
N PRO A 923 -45.69 -14.56 11.63
CA PRO A 923 -47.05 -14.05 11.38
C PRO A 923 -47.33 -13.80 9.88
N ARG A 924 -48.46 -14.31 9.37
CA ARG A 924 -48.93 -14.08 8.00
C ARG A 924 -50.26 -13.30 7.97
N SER A 925 -50.15 -11.98 7.80
CA SER A 925 -51.08 -11.11 7.04
C SER A 925 -52.49 -10.77 7.58
N ARG A 926 -52.97 -9.58 7.19
CA ARG A 926 -54.39 -9.15 7.00
C ARG A 926 -55.25 -8.95 8.27
N ARG A 927 -56.20 -8.00 8.34
CA ARG A 927 -56.45 -6.72 7.58
C ARG A 927 -57.57 -5.92 8.31
N ARG A 928 -57.76 -4.64 7.93
CA ARG A 928 -58.86 -3.69 8.29
C ARG A 928 -58.72 -2.95 9.63
N GLY A 929 -58.95 -1.62 9.59
CA GLY A 929 -59.31 -0.76 10.74
C GLY A 929 -60.83 -0.50 10.74
N PRO A 930 -61.36 0.73 10.94
CA PRO A 930 -60.72 2.06 10.82
C PRO A 930 -61.13 3.13 11.89
N ALA A 931 -60.70 4.39 11.69
CA ALA A 931 -61.31 5.65 12.19
C ALA A 931 -61.21 5.96 13.71
N ARG A 932 -61.33 7.21 14.21
CA ARG A 932 -61.16 8.60 13.67
C ARG A 932 -60.94 9.58 14.86
N CYS A 933 -60.37 10.76 14.62
CA CYS A 933 -60.28 11.86 15.60
C CYS A 933 -61.58 12.70 15.66
N PRO A 934 -61.84 13.42 16.78
CA PRO A 934 -61.70 14.90 16.82
C PRO A 934 -61.02 15.40 18.13
N GLY A 935 -60.73 16.69 18.41
CA GLY A 935 -60.98 17.97 17.70
C GLY A 935 -60.18 19.17 18.32
N ALA A 936 -60.52 20.42 17.95
CA ALA A 936 -59.84 21.68 18.37
C ALA A 936 -60.21 22.15 19.82
N SER A 937 -59.76 23.25 20.46
CA SER A 937 -59.29 24.64 20.09
C SER A 937 -58.58 25.29 21.34
N ALA A 938 -58.02 26.51 21.46
CA ALA A 938 -57.42 27.61 20.64
C ALA A 938 -56.84 28.71 21.61
N VAL A 939 -56.43 29.91 21.11
CA VAL A 939 -56.00 31.15 21.86
C VAL A 939 -54.56 31.08 22.49
N GLY A 940 -53.70 32.13 22.59
CA GLY A 940 -53.71 33.55 22.15
C GLY A 940 -52.32 34.27 22.36
N TRP A 941 -52.18 35.54 21.93
CA TRP A 941 -50.95 36.41 21.94
C TRP A 941 -50.82 37.30 23.23
N PRO A 942 -49.79 38.17 23.50
CA PRO A 942 -48.83 38.93 22.64
C PRO A 942 -47.35 39.08 23.16
N ALA A 943 -46.65 40.22 22.92
CA ALA A 943 -45.19 40.49 23.09
C ALA A 943 -44.88 41.88 23.79
N ALA A 944 -43.70 42.56 23.85
CA ALA A 944 -42.44 42.57 23.05
C ALA A 944 -41.13 43.15 23.75
N HIS A 945 -40.59 44.30 23.28
CA HIS A 945 -39.23 44.93 23.49
C HIS A 945 -39.24 46.13 24.52
N PRO A 946 -38.17 46.98 24.79
CA PRO A 946 -36.84 47.21 24.13
C PRO A 946 -35.58 47.55 25.02
N SER A 947 -34.45 47.92 24.34
CA SER A 947 -33.42 48.97 24.70
C SER A 947 -32.07 48.64 25.41
N CYS A 948 -31.08 49.55 25.28
CA CYS A 948 -29.62 49.43 25.60
C CYS A 948 -28.87 50.80 25.63
N PRO A 949 -27.79 51.01 26.44
CA PRO A 949 -26.62 51.84 26.04
C PRO A 949 -25.21 51.32 26.55
N ALA A 950 -24.10 52.07 26.36
CA ALA A 950 -22.71 51.50 26.40
C ALA A 950 -21.52 52.39 26.89
N ALA A 951 -20.34 51.74 27.15
CA ALA A 951 -18.93 52.24 27.24
C ALA A 951 -18.51 53.09 28.48
N PRO A 952 -17.21 53.52 28.72
CA PRO A 952 -15.90 53.28 28.04
C PRO A 952 -14.60 53.09 28.93
N ARG A 953 -13.44 52.65 28.32
CA ARG A 953 -11.98 53.01 28.55
C ARG A 953 -11.30 52.92 29.98
N SER A 954 -9.96 52.83 30.23
CA SER A 954 -8.69 52.53 29.48
C SER A 954 -7.43 52.35 30.41
N THR A 955 -6.23 52.05 29.85
CA THR A 955 -4.82 52.34 30.33
C THR A 955 -4.06 51.43 31.37
N ALA A 956 -2.70 51.60 31.49
CA ALA A 956 -1.67 50.75 32.17
C ALA A 956 -0.46 51.66 32.67
N PRO A 957 0.84 51.27 33.00
CA PRO A 957 1.67 50.02 32.87
C PRO A 957 2.78 49.74 33.99
N ARG A 958 3.87 48.96 33.69
CA ARG A 958 5.24 48.82 34.35
C ARG A 958 5.39 47.99 35.68
N SER A 959 6.56 47.46 36.16
CA SER A 959 7.88 47.02 35.57
C SER A 959 8.90 46.38 36.59
N SER A 960 9.90 45.56 36.15
CA SER A 960 11.24 45.24 36.78
C SER A 960 11.31 44.27 38.01
N ARG A 961 12.44 43.65 38.51
CA ARG A 961 13.83 43.26 38.05
C ARG A 961 14.57 42.32 39.08
N CYS A 962 15.62 41.58 38.65
CA CYS A 962 16.82 41.07 39.42
C CYS A 962 16.77 39.87 40.43
N ALA A 963 17.97 39.37 40.85
CA ALA A 963 18.35 38.15 41.66
C ALA A 963 19.79 38.36 42.27
N PRO A 964 20.64 37.40 42.81
CA PRO A 964 20.64 35.90 42.92
C PRO A 964 21.30 35.26 44.23
N ALA A 965 21.85 34.02 44.15
CA ALA A 965 22.91 33.37 45.02
C ALA A 965 22.50 32.65 46.37
N THR A 966 23.26 31.77 47.10
CA THR A 966 24.63 31.13 46.98
C THR A 966 24.87 29.82 47.83
N SER A 967 25.80 28.93 47.39
CA SER A 967 26.84 28.09 48.11
C SER A 967 26.62 27.00 49.22
N ARG A 968 27.26 25.81 49.01
CA ARG A 968 28.13 24.94 49.92
C ARG A 968 27.57 24.26 51.22
N VAL A 969 28.14 23.18 51.86
CA VAL A 969 28.87 21.91 51.48
C VAL A 969 29.16 20.97 52.73
N ARG A 970 29.14 19.60 52.60
CA ARG A 970 29.73 18.51 53.50
C ARG A 970 29.11 18.26 54.93
N SER A 971 29.26 17.13 55.69
CA SER A 971 29.83 15.74 55.51
C SER A 971 29.62 14.70 56.69
N TRP A 972 29.67 13.38 56.39
CA TRP A 972 30.30 12.21 57.12
C TRP A 972 29.64 11.30 58.23
N THR A 973 29.76 9.95 58.03
CA THR A 973 29.84 8.76 58.99
C THR A 973 28.74 8.40 60.02
N GLY A 974 28.51 7.13 60.46
CA GLY A 974 28.97 5.78 60.02
C GLY A 974 28.88 4.60 61.07
N ARG A 975 28.74 3.31 60.62
CA ARG A 975 28.82 1.98 61.35
C ARG A 975 27.66 1.57 62.31
N ARG A 976 27.51 0.34 62.88
CA ARG A 976 27.53 -1.12 62.41
C ARG A 976 27.34 -2.08 63.64
N CYS A 977 26.61 -3.23 63.59
CA CYS A 977 26.84 -4.52 64.37
C CYS A 977 25.68 -5.59 64.31
N SER A 978 25.96 -6.88 64.65
CA SER A 978 25.03 -8.06 64.76
C SER A 978 25.72 -9.26 65.47
N PRO A 979 25.04 -10.21 66.19
CA PRO A 979 24.94 -11.64 65.73
C PRO A 979 23.84 -12.57 66.39
N THR A 980 23.85 -13.90 66.06
CA THR A 980 23.30 -15.13 66.78
C THR A 980 21.78 -15.32 67.02
N GLY A 981 21.17 -16.52 67.02
CA GLY A 981 21.59 -17.91 66.64
C GLY A 981 20.59 -19.02 67.14
N GLY A 982 20.49 -20.22 66.50
CA GLY A 982 19.62 -21.34 66.99
C GLY A 982 19.44 -22.59 66.07
N THR A 983 19.32 -23.79 66.68
CA THR A 983 19.24 -25.18 66.11
C THR A 983 17.79 -25.73 65.95
N GLY A 984 17.44 -26.90 65.37
CA GLY A 984 18.15 -28.00 64.64
C GLY A 984 17.28 -29.32 64.59
N GLY A 985 17.59 -30.34 63.76
CA GLY A 985 16.95 -31.69 63.81
C GLY A 985 16.96 -32.58 62.53
N TRP A 986 17.10 -33.92 62.70
CA TRP A 986 17.02 -35.03 61.69
C TRP A 986 16.73 -36.37 62.44
N PRO A 987 16.11 -37.41 61.83
CA PRO A 987 16.88 -38.59 61.36
C PRO A 987 16.30 -39.36 60.13
N CYS A 988 16.96 -40.47 59.76
CA CYS A 988 16.69 -41.40 58.63
C CYS A 988 16.45 -42.84 59.20
N PRO A 989 16.47 -43.99 58.45
CA PRO A 989 16.24 -44.30 57.02
C PRO A 989 15.32 -45.55 56.78
N ALA A 990 15.04 -45.93 55.51
CA ALA A 990 14.69 -47.33 55.13
C ALA A 990 14.88 -47.66 53.63
N THR A 991 15.45 -48.84 53.34
CA THR A 991 15.55 -49.59 52.04
C THR A 991 15.73 -51.10 52.40
N PRO A 992 15.72 -52.15 51.52
CA PRO A 992 16.01 -52.16 50.06
C PRO A 992 15.26 -53.23 49.19
N SER A 993 15.78 -53.45 47.96
CA SER A 993 15.69 -54.67 47.11
C SER A 993 14.41 -54.93 46.26
N SER A 994 14.40 -55.81 45.23
CA SER A 994 15.36 -56.07 44.12
C SER A 994 14.77 -57.05 43.06
N ARG A 995 15.28 -57.04 41.80
CA ARG A 995 15.20 -58.11 40.75
C ARG A 995 13.77 -58.45 40.21
N ARG A 996 13.48 -58.23 38.92
CA ARG A 996 13.75 -59.04 37.68
C ARG A 996 12.69 -60.12 37.34
N SER A 997 12.47 -60.34 36.03
CA SER A 997 11.81 -61.51 35.37
C SER A 997 10.30 -61.73 35.65
N SER A 998 9.51 -62.42 34.82
CA SER A 998 9.54 -62.70 33.35
C SER A 998 8.28 -63.49 32.92
N GLY A 999 7.78 -63.30 31.69
CA GLY A 999 6.64 -64.02 31.06
C GLY A 999 5.87 -63.07 30.12
N SER A 1000 5.23 -63.42 28.99
CA SER A 1000 4.75 -64.70 28.40
C SER A 1000 3.71 -65.44 29.25
N SER A 1001 2.62 -66.01 28.72
CA SER A 1001 2.12 -66.19 27.32
C SER A 1001 0.60 -65.84 27.26
N ASP A 1002 -0.26 -66.07 26.25
CA ASP A 1002 -0.31 -66.79 24.95
C ASP A 1002 -1.09 -65.92 23.91
N HIS A 1003 -1.26 -66.16 22.59
CA HIS A 1003 -1.29 -67.30 21.65
C HIS A 1003 -2.70 -67.87 21.30
N ILE A 1004 -2.87 -68.29 20.02
CA ILE A 1004 -4.12 -68.73 19.33
C ILE A 1004 -5.11 -67.57 19.00
N GLY A 1005 -5.67 -67.44 17.79
CA GLY A 1005 -5.56 -68.26 16.57
C GLY A 1005 -6.15 -67.63 15.29
N GLN A 1006 -6.43 -68.52 14.32
CA GLN A 1006 -6.97 -68.42 12.95
C GLN A 1006 -8.13 -67.40 12.68
N GLU A 1007 -8.54 -67.05 11.45
CA GLU A 1007 -8.55 -67.86 10.21
C GLU A 1007 -8.52 -67.04 8.88
N GLU A 1008 -8.96 -67.66 7.77
CA GLU A 1008 -8.82 -67.23 6.37
C GLU A 1008 -9.91 -66.25 5.89
N GLU A 1009 -9.62 -65.49 4.81
CA GLU A 1009 -10.30 -65.71 3.52
C GLU A 1009 -9.66 -64.91 2.35
N ARG A 1010 -9.65 -65.51 1.14
CA ARG A 1010 -9.32 -64.80 -0.12
C ARG A 1010 -9.93 -65.49 -1.36
N GLY A 1011 -11.00 -64.93 -1.91
CA GLY A 1011 -11.45 -65.24 -3.26
C GLY A 1011 -12.80 -64.61 -3.62
N ARG A 1012 -13.22 -64.57 -4.89
CA ARG A 1012 -12.51 -64.82 -6.17
C ARG A 1012 -13.46 -64.34 -7.31
N ARG A 1013 -13.04 -64.49 -8.58
CA ARG A 1013 -13.83 -64.35 -9.84
C ARG A 1013 -13.99 -62.90 -10.35
N HIS A 1014 -14.08 -62.62 -11.65
CA HIS A 1014 -13.97 -63.49 -12.85
C HIS A 1014 -13.10 -62.84 -13.95
N ALA A 1015 -12.78 -63.58 -15.02
CA ALA A 1015 -11.87 -63.15 -16.09
C ALA A 1015 -12.29 -63.70 -17.48
N ARG A 1016 -12.04 -62.93 -18.54
CA ARG A 1016 -12.01 -63.27 -19.99
C ARG A 1016 -11.31 -62.11 -20.75
N GLY A 1017 -10.39 -62.30 -21.70
CA GLY A 1017 -9.61 -63.50 -22.05
C GLY A 1017 -8.86 -63.39 -23.40
N GLY A 1018 -7.57 -63.75 -23.43
CA GLY A 1018 -6.76 -64.00 -24.64
C GLY A 1018 -6.09 -62.79 -25.32
N ARG A 1019 -5.04 -62.95 -26.16
CA ARG A 1019 -4.21 -64.14 -26.48
C ARG A 1019 -2.88 -63.73 -27.16
N HIS A 1020 -1.74 -64.27 -26.68
CA HIS A 1020 -0.40 -64.46 -27.33
C HIS A 1020 0.33 -63.25 -28.01
N GLY A 1021 1.67 -63.21 -28.12
CA GLY A 1021 2.70 -64.22 -27.85
C GLY A 1021 4.11 -63.67 -27.47
N LEU A 1022 5.14 -64.49 -27.62
CA LEU A 1022 6.50 -64.38 -27.05
C LEU A 1022 7.58 -64.75 -28.12
N PRO A 1023 8.92 -64.74 -27.87
CA PRO A 1023 9.80 -63.65 -27.36
C PRO A 1023 11.17 -63.61 -28.14
N VAL A 1024 12.32 -63.35 -27.45
CA VAL A 1024 13.75 -63.45 -27.91
C VAL A 1024 14.24 -62.22 -28.72
N ARG A 1025 15.44 -61.60 -28.57
CA ARG A 1025 16.80 -61.85 -27.96
C ARG A 1025 17.31 -60.54 -27.25
N GLY A 1026 18.47 -60.40 -26.58
CA GLY A 1026 19.55 -61.37 -26.33
C GLY A 1026 20.88 -60.95 -25.62
N ARG A 1027 20.99 -59.84 -24.85
CA ARG A 1027 22.24 -59.32 -24.16
C ARG A 1027 23.21 -58.51 -25.09
N ARG A 1028 24.29 -57.82 -24.67
CA ARG A 1028 25.09 -57.74 -23.40
C ARG A 1028 25.74 -56.33 -23.16
N ARG A 1029 26.55 -56.16 -22.10
CA ARG A 1029 27.16 -54.87 -21.61
C ARG A 1029 28.56 -54.57 -22.21
N HIS A 1030 29.05 -53.31 -22.11
CA HIS A 1030 30.36 -52.95 -21.50
C HIS A 1030 30.48 -51.42 -21.21
N ARG A 1031 31.58 -50.93 -20.57
CA ARG A 1031 31.69 -49.56 -19.99
C ARG A 1031 33.17 -49.11 -19.81
N ARG A 1032 33.50 -47.83 -20.12
CA ARG A 1032 34.80 -47.10 -19.86
C ARG A 1032 36.01 -47.58 -20.72
N VAL A 1033 37.16 -46.88 -20.91
CA VAL A 1033 37.88 -45.82 -20.14
C VAL A 1033 38.59 -44.73 -21.02
N LEU A 1034 38.56 -43.49 -20.52
CA LEU A 1034 39.35 -42.23 -20.69
C LEU A 1034 40.63 -42.10 -21.58
N ALA A 1035 40.73 -40.95 -22.28
CA ALA A 1035 41.82 -39.92 -22.26
C ALA A 1035 41.32 -38.66 -23.05
N ALA A 1036 41.26 -37.42 -22.56
CA ALA A 1036 42.30 -36.43 -22.16
C ALA A 1036 43.09 -35.83 -23.38
N ALA A 1037 43.20 -34.51 -23.60
CA ALA A 1037 42.63 -33.32 -22.93
C ALA A 1037 42.76 -32.02 -23.79
N ASP A 1038 42.32 -30.86 -23.25
CA ASP A 1038 42.93 -29.51 -23.31
C ASP A 1038 42.11 -28.31 -23.89
N VAL A 1039 42.57 -27.10 -23.52
CA VAL A 1039 42.24 -25.71 -23.91
C VAL A 1039 41.01 -25.04 -23.27
N ARG A 1040 41.26 -23.86 -22.68
CA ARG A 1040 40.29 -22.93 -22.07
C ARG A 1040 40.16 -21.64 -22.92
N ALA A 1041 39.05 -20.91 -22.71
CA ALA A 1041 38.93 -19.45 -22.86
C ALA A 1041 38.98 -18.87 -24.30
N ARG A 1042 38.40 -17.70 -24.62
CA ARG A 1042 37.41 -16.81 -23.93
C ARG A 1042 36.69 -15.99 -25.01
N ARG A 1043 35.42 -15.60 -24.80
CA ARG A 1043 34.73 -14.57 -25.61
C ARG A 1043 34.42 -13.33 -24.78
N ALA A 1044 34.99 -12.19 -25.18
CA ALA A 1044 34.60 -10.78 -24.95
C ALA A 1044 35.79 -9.93 -25.48
N ARG A 1045 35.64 -8.67 -25.93
CA ARG A 1045 34.62 -7.64 -25.67
C ARG A 1045 34.43 -6.76 -26.92
N SER A 1046 33.29 -6.10 -27.04
CA SER A 1046 33.22 -4.73 -27.59
C SER A 1046 31.92 -4.02 -27.17
N ARG A 1047 32.07 -2.79 -26.65
CA ARG A 1047 31.13 -1.69 -26.83
C ARG A 1047 31.92 -0.59 -27.53
N ALA A 1048 31.32 0.09 -28.49
CA ALA A 1048 31.90 1.25 -29.16
C ALA A 1048 30.94 2.45 -29.04
N PRO A 1049 31.44 3.68 -28.90
CA PRO A 1049 30.62 4.89 -28.98
C PRO A 1049 30.71 5.56 -30.37
N VAL A 1050 29.55 5.64 -31.03
CA VAL A 1050 29.02 6.77 -31.82
C VAL A 1050 29.98 7.89 -32.25
N ALA A 1051 30.10 8.16 -33.57
CA ALA A 1051 29.70 9.43 -34.22
C ALA A 1051 30.19 9.57 -35.69
N GLY A 1052 29.43 10.30 -36.52
CA GLY A 1052 29.99 11.17 -37.57
C GLY A 1052 29.74 10.86 -39.06
N GLY A 1053 29.43 11.94 -39.80
CA GLY A 1053 29.45 12.20 -41.27
C GLY A 1053 29.63 11.05 -42.28
N ASP A 1054 28.74 10.82 -43.26
CA ASP A 1054 28.20 11.71 -44.32
C ASP A 1054 29.13 11.90 -45.54
N ARG A 1055 28.52 11.86 -46.74
CA ARG A 1055 29.07 12.12 -48.11
C ARG A 1055 29.98 11.03 -48.71
N ALA A 1056 30.02 10.82 -50.04
CA ALA A 1056 29.39 11.56 -51.14
C ALA A 1056 28.86 10.65 -52.28
N HIS A 1057 27.81 11.10 -52.98
CA HIS A 1057 27.34 10.51 -54.24
C HIS A 1057 28.20 10.88 -55.46
N ARG A 1058 28.38 9.93 -56.39
CA ARG A 1058 28.34 10.05 -57.88
C ARG A 1058 28.70 8.68 -58.48
N ARG A 1059 28.00 8.08 -59.47
CA ARG A 1059 26.86 8.48 -60.32
C ARG A 1059 25.74 7.40 -60.35
N VAL A 1060 24.72 7.62 -61.19
CA VAL A 1060 23.44 6.90 -61.38
C VAL A 1060 23.38 6.34 -62.82
N PRO A 1061 22.54 5.35 -63.24
CA PRO A 1061 21.71 4.33 -62.55
C PRO A 1061 22.07 2.86 -62.93
N GLY A 1062 21.39 1.85 -62.35
CA GLY A 1062 21.42 0.46 -62.84
C GLY A 1062 20.35 -0.45 -62.20
N ARG A 1063 19.81 -1.44 -62.94
CA ARG A 1063 18.71 -2.32 -62.48
C ARG A 1063 19.18 -3.72 -62.02
N ALA A 1064 18.63 -4.15 -60.88
CA ALA A 1064 18.14 -5.51 -60.58
C ALA A 1064 19.08 -6.75 -60.43
N ARG A 1065 18.78 -7.54 -59.38
CA ARG A 1065 18.89 -9.01 -59.22
C ARG A 1065 20.28 -9.72 -59.16
N ARG A 1066 20.53 -10.27 -57.96
CA ARG A 1066 20.96 -11.67 -57.64
C ARG A 1066 22.40 -12.17 -57.93
N VAL A 1067 23.04 -12.63 -56.82
CA VAL A 1067 23.70 -13.96 -56.63
C VAL A 1067 25.21 -14.16 -56.92
N ARG A 1068 25.97 -14.25 -55.81
CA ARG A 1068 27.10 -15.15 -55.44
C ARG A 1068 28.47 -15.17 -56.19
N ARG A 1069 29.52 -15.20 -55.33
CA ARG A 1069 30.89 -15.79 -55.49
C ARG A 1069 31.87 -15.08 -56.46
N ALA A 1070 33.21 -15.14 -56.28
CA ALA A 1070 34.10 -15.40 -55.13
C ALA A 1070 35.60 -15.15 -55.51
N VAL A 1071 36.53 -15.30 -54.54
CA VAL A 1071 38.00 -15.53 -54.68
C VAL A 1071 38.94 -14.29 -54.82
N LEU A 1072 39.71 -14.02 -53.74
CA LEU A 1072 41.21 -13.89 -53.56
C LEU A 1072 42.15 -13.62 -54.78
N PRO A 1073 43.43 -13.16 -54.59
CA PRO A 1073 44.11 -12.51 -53.44
C PRO A 1073 45.14 -11.36 -53.79
N ASP A 1074 45.98 -11.00 -52.81
CA ASP A 1074 47.41 -10.55 -52.88
C ASP A 1074 47.88 -9.08 -52.72
N LEU A 1075 49.20 -8.96 -52.43
CA LEU A 1075 50.03 -7.88 -51.82
C LEU A 1075 50.96 -7.20 -52.89
N PRO A 1076 51.99 -6.32 -52.63
CA PRO A 1076 52.69 -5.96 -51.37
C PRO A 1076 53.25 -4.49 -51.20
N GLU A 1077 54.01 -4.26 -50.10
CA GLU A 1077 55.13 -3.27 -49.90
C GLU A 1077 54.91 -1.73 -50.08
N ARG A 1078 55.84 -0.79 -49.77
CA ARG A 1078 56.71 -0.47 -48.58
C ARG A 1078 57.29 0.97 -48.77
N GLY A 1079 57.46 1.81 -47.72
CA GLY A 1079 58.29 3.06 -47.83
C GLY A 1079 58.14 4.13 -46.71
N PRO A 1080 59.10 5.08 -46.50
CA PRO A 1080 59.24 5.88 -45.26
C PRO A 1080 59.45 7.43 -45.40
N VAL A 1081 59.64 8.20 -44.30
CA VAL A 1081 60.65 9.30 -44.05
C VAL A 1081 60.40 10.12 -42.72
N HIS A 1082 61.39 10.90 -42.25
CA HIS A 1082 61.66 11.60 -40.95
C HIS A 1082 60.91 12.95 -40.68
N GLY A 1083 61.02 13.69 -39.53
CA GLY A 1083 61.71 13.49 -38.21
C GLY A 1083 61.84 14.77 -37.31
N SER A 1084 62.65 14.71 -36.21
CA SER A 1084 63.09 15.81 -35.25
C SER A 1084 62.07 16.36 -34.20
N ALA A 1085 62.39 17.12 -33.11
CA ALA A 1085 63.54 17.32 -32.16
C ALA A 1085 63.15 18.41 -31.06
N ALA A 1086 63.90 18.80 -29.99
CA ALA A 1086 64.63 18.11 -28.91
C ALA A 1086 65.14 19.08 -27.76
N ALA A 1087 65.31 18.59 -26.50
CA ALA A 1087 66.25 19.05 -25.41
C ALA A 1087 66.04 20.39 -24.61
N PRO A 1088 66.74 20.71 -23.46
CA PRO A 1088 67.48 19.91 -22.41
C PRO A 1088 67.39 20.35 -20.88
N ALA A 1089 68.00 19.53 -19.97
CA ALA A 1089 68.64 19.83 -18.62
C ALA A 1089 67.78 20.17 -17.36
N ALA A 1090 68.14 19.90 -16.07
CA ALA A 1090 69.06 19.02 -15.26
C ALA A 1090 68.67 19.17 -13.73
N ALA A 1091 69.19 18.64 -12.58
CA ALA A 1091 70.26 17.72 -12.02
C ALA A 1091 69.82 17.30 -10.56
N GLU A 1092 70.50 16.68 -9.55
CA GLU A 1092 71.81 16.01 -9.31
C GLU A 1092 71.75 14.91 -8.16
N ARG A 1093 72.18 15.14 -6.87
CA ARG A 1093 72.70 14.09 -5.93
C ARG A 1093 72.76 14.46 -4.40
N PRO A 1094 73.29 13.65 -3.41
CA PRO A 1094 73.45 12.16 -3.24
C PRO A 1094 73.30 11.52 -1.78
N ALA A 1095 73.41 10.17 -1.68
CA ALA A 1095 74.20 9.34 -0.69
C ALA A 1095 73.67 8.60 0.62
N ARG A 1096 73.75 7.24 0.59
CA ARG A 1096 74.40 6.28 1.59
C ARG A 1096 73.69 6.00 2.98
N ARG A 1097 73.96 4.99 3.88
CA ARG A 1097 74.87 3.77 3.99
C ARG A 1097 74.49 2.72 5.13
N ARG A 1098 74.31 1.40 4.80
CA ARG A 1098 74.82 0.12 5.44
C ARG A 1098 74.48 -0.49 6.87
N ARG A 1099 74.36 -1.86 6.89
CA ARG A 1099 74.68 -2.95 7.91
C ARG A 1099 73.68 -3.28 9.07
N ARG A 1100 73.56 -4.51 9.67
CA ARG A 1100 73.75 -5.97 9.27
C ARG A 1100 73.09 -6.97 10.31
N PRO A 1101 72.77 -8.27 9.99
CA PRO A 1101 72.19 -9.34 10.88
C PRO A 1101 73.27 -10.37 11.40
N PRO A 1102 73.05 -11.60 12.01
CA PRO A 1102 71.87 -12.55 12.09
C PRO A 1102 71.70 -13.47 13.38
N HIS A 1103 70.78 -14.50 13.36
CA HIS A 1103 70.91 -15.96 13.78
C HIS A 1103 69.76 -16.72 14.55
N ARG A 1104 69.44 -17.95 14.04
CA ARG A 1104 69.04 -19.27 14.65
C ARG A 1104 67.89 -19.46 15.69
N GLY A 1105 67.10 -20.53 15.50
CA GLY A 1105 66.20 -21.17 16.51
C GLY A 1105 65.24 -22.24 15.92
N ARG A 1106 64.72 -23.18 16.74
CA ARG A 1106 63.66 -24.19 16.41
C ARG A 1106 62.79 -24.49 17.68
N PRO A 1107 61.61 -25.13 17.56
CA PRO A 1107 60.56 -25.15 18.60
C PRO A 1107 60.70 -26.30 19.63
N PRO A 1108 59.79 -26.39 20.62
CA PRO A 1108 58.57 -27.20 20.46
C PRO A 1108 57.27 -26.38 20.42
#